data_AF-A0A8B7E0N5-F1
#
_entry.id   AF-A0A8B7E0N5-F1
#
_cell.length_a   1.000
_cell.length_b   1.000
_cell.length_c   1.000
_cell.angle_alpha   90.00
_cell.angle_beta   90.00
_cell.angle_gamma   90.00
#
_symmetry.space_group_name_H-M   'P 1'
#
loop_
_entity.id
_entity.type
_entity.pdbx_description
1 polymer ?
#
loop_
_entity_poly.entity_id
_entity_poly.type
_entity_poly.pdbx_seq_one_letter_code
_entity_poly.pdbx_strand_id
1 'polypeptide(L)'
;MPTFSKDHNQCRQVVCTLCMKKSDREISEYFISEIKRLISGNINFDDERVPRGICVTCRFLLRKLASGDEEVSIPQLYDFESILIKPSTRQTTKCDCIICQISKTKGKGKHPFEKPSQQEVQKEEISFEKRCTKCLSVIARGLPHNCKEATRRENLKALALADPLGAEQIASFIVSSKEVSSDGTILISRFHGKPLEIRPGSNATQGLSSEPLTTQDMINIQQNIGLSNNGMRKLGSALNQISPVRIVEANFQQKFAAAGTTLKSFFTVTTSQLPESNETRHIVHCTNLETLKENIVSSRGLQNSNFLKLGIDGGGSFFKSSLSLISEHEGEPHSPVQKKSKLITKDNFKNTSVQKQLIVAISENTPETYPNVKHILDLLQINEISISEKLVISCDMKLANIVCGIQSHSSKHPCCWCNIGSAHLENCGQLRTFGGIRDLYKKFVKSGCDAKRSKEFENVVHLPMFAFPDRELILEAIPPMELHLLLGVVNHLIKYLVQVFPKTKQWLDSIHIQMQPFHGGHFNGKDCMKVLRKIEELMQLTIAEKAPDATKACQALSSFHQVVVSCFGYTLLPDYEAKICDFKDNYLKLPVSVTPKAHAVFHHVQQFIHQHKVNLGVFSEQATEALHSNFKTHWQRFKRNSTHPDYSSQLLSCVVDYNSKKV
;
A
#
# COMPACT_ATOMS: atom_id res chain seq x y z
N MET A 1 8.31 35.11 49.31
CA MET A 1 9.67 35.66 49.13
C MET A 1 9.58 37.17 48.98
N PRO A 2 10.45 37.97 49.62
CA PRO A 2 10.45 39.42 49.44
C PRO A 2 10.72 39.72 47.96
N THR A 3 9.80 40.40 47.28
CA THR A 3 9.96 40.84 45.90
C THR A 3 10.97 41.99 45.86
N PHE A 4 12.27 41.68 45.80
CA PHE A 4 13.28 42.68 45.48
C PHE A 4 13.03 43.23 44.08
N SER A 5 13.10 44.56 43.91
CA SER A 5 12.91 45.17 42.59
C SER A 5 14.08 44.79 41.70
N LYS A 6 13.79 44.22 40.52
CA LYS A 6 14.80 43.82 39.54
C LYS A 6 15.69 44.99 39.15
N ASP A 7 17.00 44.76 39.08
CA ASP A 7 17.93 45.69 38.46
C ASP A 7 17.80 45.66 36.92
N HIS A 8 18.49 46.56 36.22
CA HIS A 8 18.40 46.68 34.76
C HIS A 8 18.82 45.39 34.03
N ASN A 9 19.87 44.71 34.47
CA ASN A 9 20.32 43.47 33.85
C ASN A 9 19.31 42.32 34.05
N GLN A 10 18.72 42.23 35.24
CA GLN A 10 17.61 41.30 35.51
C GLN A 10 16.34 41.63 34.72
N CYS A 11 16.13 42.90 34.36
CA CYS A 11 15.04 43.31 33.47
C CYS A 11 15.31 42.87 32.03
N ARG A 12 16.55 42.94 31.54
CA ARG A 12 16.93 42.49 30.19
C ARG A 12 16.63 41.00 29.95
N GLN A 13 16.77 40.15 30.97
CA GLN A 13 16.51 38.71 30.84
C GLN A 13 15.04 38.33 30.66
N VAL A 14 14.11 39.24 31.02
CA VAL A 14 12.66 38.98 30.99
C VAL A 14 11.92 39.78 29.92
N VAL A 15 12.65 40.39 28.99
CA VAL A 15 12.11 41.08 27.81
C VAL A 15 12.66 40.42 26.55
N CYS A 16 11.78 40.08 25.63
CA CYS A 16 12.10 39.40 24.38
C CYS A 16 12.87 40.32 23.42
N THR A 17 14.05 39.90 22.96
CA THR A 17 14.86 40.67 22.00
C THR A 17 14.14 40.91 20.68
N LEU A 18 13.33 39.94 20.20
CA LEU A 18 12.71 40.05 18.88
C LEU A 18 11.43 40.90 18.84
N CYS A 19 10.61 40.87 19.88
CA CYS A 19 9.29 41.50 19.86
C CYS A 19 9.03 42.48 21.00
N MET A 20 10.03 42.72 21.86
CA MET A 20 9.95 43.59 23.03
C MET A 20 8.79 43.28 24.00
N LYS A 21 8.19 42.09 23.95
CA LYS A 21 7.22 41.61 24.94
C LYS A 21 7.91 40.87 26.08
N LYS A 22 7.20 40.59 27.17
CA LYS A 22 7.73 39.76 28.26
C LYS A 22 8.16 38.38 27.75
N SER A 23 9.36 37.96 28.15
CA SER A 23 9.86 36.62 27.90
C SER A 23 9.68 35.73 29.13
N ASP A 24 9.52 34.44 28.88
CA ASP A 24 9.51 33.37 29.89
C ASP A 24 10.92 32.89 30.26
N ARG A 25 11.94 33.28 29.49
CA ARG A 25 13.34 32.86 29.70
C ARG A 25 14.36 33.81 29.11
N GLU A 26 15.59 33.67 29.61
CA GLU A 26 16.80 34.21 29.01
C GLU A 26 17.16 33.46 27.71
N ILE A 27 17.77 34.17 26.77
CA ILE A 27 18.19 33.65 25.48
C ILE A 27 19.47 32.81 25.62
N SER A 28 19.48 31.60 25.05
CA SER A 28 20.66 30.72 25.04
C SER A 28 21.60 31.06 23.89
N GLU A 29 22.87 30.65 23.98
CA GLU A 29 23.87 30.87 22.93
C GLU A 29 23.42 30.36 21.55
N TYR A 30 22.76 29.21 21.49
CA TYR A 30 22.16 28.69 20.25
C TYR A 30 21.18 29.66 19.58
N PHE A 31 20.33 30.35 20.35
CA PHE A 31 19.40 31.31 19.76
C PHE A 31 20.08 32.64 19.43
N ILE A 32 21.16 33.00 20.15
CA ILE A 32 22.01 34.14 19.79
C ILE A 32 22.66 33.90 18.42
N SER A 33 23.25 32.72 18.19
CA SER A 33 23.85 32.39 16.89
C SER A 33 22.81 32.40 15.77
N GLU A 34 21.61 31.87 16.04
CA GLU A 34 20.56 31.80 15.03
C GLU A 34 19.99 33.19 14.68
N ILE A 35 19.85 34.08 15.67
CA ILE A 35 19.47 35.48 15.43
C ILE A 35 20.54 36.21 14.62
N LYS A 36 21.82 36.06 14.95
CA LYS A 36 22.92 36.67 14.20
C LYS A 36 23.01 36.16 12.76
N ARG A 37 22.64 34.90 12.53
CA ARG A 37 22.63 34.26 11.20
C ARG A 37 21.44 34.71 10.35
N LEU A 38 20.24 34.79 10.95
CA LEU A 38 18.99 34.97 10.23
C LEU A 38 18.54 36.43 10.10
N ILE A 39 19.03 37.34 10.95
CA ILE A 39 18.60 38.73 10.94
C ILE A 39 19.73 39.63 10.46
N SER A 40 19.45 40.44 9.44
CA SER A 40 20.37 41.45 8.89
C SER A 40 20.58 42.60 9.89
N GLY A 41 21.45 42.39 10.88
CA GLY A 41 21.83 43.40 11.86
C GLY A 41 22.86 42.84 12.86
N ASN A 42 24.00 43.51 13.03
CA ASN A 42 25.01 43.14 14.03
C ASN A 42 24.51 43.53 15.44
N ILE A 43 23.66 42.67 16.03
CA ILE A 43 23.17 42.88 17.39
C ILE A 43 24.27 42.51 18.40
N ASN A 44 24.71 43.51 19.18
CA ASN A 44 25.61 43.29 20.29
C ASN A 44 24.83 43.01 21.58
N PHE A 45 24.75 41.73 21.97
CA PHE A 45 24.04 41.32 23.19
C PHE A 45 24.73 41.75 24.49
N ASP A 46 25.97 42.23 24.43
CA ASP A 46 26.68 42.79 25.58
C ASP A 46 26.28 44.25 25.84
N ASP A 47 25.68 44.94 24.87
CA ASP A 47 25.16 46.30 25.05
C ASP A 47 23.98 46.32 26.04
N GLU A 48 24.05 47.17 27.06
CA GLU A 48 23.00 47.33 28.08
C GLU A 48 21.63 47.69 27.49
N ARG A 49 21.58 48.24 26.29
CA ARG A 49 20.35 48.58 25.56
C ARG A 49 19.67 47.39 24.89
N VAL A 50 20.33 46.24 24.79
CA VAL A 50 19.78 45.07 24.09
C VAL A 50 19.17 44.08 25.09
N PRO A 51 17.89 43.69 24.95
CA PRO A 51 17.28 42.65 25.79
C PRO A 51 17.95 41.29 25.59
N ARG A 52 17.93 40.47 26.64
CA ARG A 52 18.50 39.10 26.67
C ARG A 52 17.44 38.01 26.89
N GLY A 53 16.16 38.32 26.72
CA GLY A 53 15.08 37.34 26.84
C GLY A 53 14.58 36.82 25.49
N ILE A 54 13.87 35.69 25.49
CA ILE A 54 13.12 35.20 24.31
C ILE A 54 11.80 34.54 24.69
N CYS A 55 10.68 35.00 24.13
CA CYS A 55 9.36 34.43 24.39
C CYS A 55 9.09 33.15 23.57
N VAL A 56 8.14 32.32 24.02
CA VAL A 56 7.75 31.06 23.37
C VAL A 56 7.41 31.24 21.88
N THR A 57 6.64 32.28 21.54
CA THR A 57 6.24 32.54 20.15
C THR A 57 7.43 32.82 19.25
N CYS A 58 8.31 33.75 19.65
CA CYS A 58 9.49 34.10 18.87
C CYS A 58 10.49 32.93 18.76
N ARG A 59 10.57 32.07 19.77
CA ARG A 59 11.39 30.84 19.73
C ARG A 59 10.87 29.83 18.72
N PHE A 60 9.56 29.67 18.64
CA PHE A 60 8.92 28.80 17.66
C PHE A 60 9.14 29.32 16.24
N LEU A 61 8.97 30.63 16.02
CA LEU A 61 9.21 31.27 14.73
C LEU A 61 10.67 31.11 14.28
N LEU A 62 11.64 31.37 15.16
CA LEU A 62 13.06 31.17 14.85
C LEU A 62 13.40 29.72 14.48
N ARG A 63 12.81 28.72 15.16
CA ARG A 63 13.04 27.31 14.82
C ARG A 63 12.47 26.93 13.46
N LYS A 64 11.31 27.47 13.10
CA LYS A 64 10.70 27.24 11.78
C LYS A 64 11.54 27.85 10.65
N LEU A 65 12.01 29.07 10.84
CA LEU A 65 12.94 29.72 9.91
C LEU A 65 14.27 28.95 9.79
N ALA A 66 14.81 28.47 10.91
CA ALA A 66 16.02 27.63 10.90
C ALA A 66 15.83 26.31 10.13
N SER A 67 14.61 25.78 10.08
CA SER A 67 14.26 24.56 9.31
C SER A 67 13.93 24.80 7.84
N GLY A 68 14.02 26.03 7.33
CA GLY A 68 13.79 26.36 5.92
C GLY A 68 12.32 26.58 5.52
N ASP A 69 11.46 26.92 6.47
CA ASP A 69 10.04 27.27 6.22
C ASP A 69 9.95 28.73 5.72
N GLU A 70 9.80 28.94 4.40
CA GLU A 70 9.84 30.26 3.73
C GLU A 70 8.58 31.13 3.98
N GLU A 71 7.50 30.57 4.52
CA GLU A 71 6.25 31.31 4.78
C GLU A 71 6.24 32.06 6.13
N VAL A 72 7.29 31.93 6.93
CA VAL A 72 7.33 32.48 8.30
C VAL A 72 8.22 33.72 8.38
N SER A 73 7.64 34.87 8.72
CA SER A 73 8.38 36.11 8.97
C SER A 73 8.59 36.38 10.46
N ILE A 74 9.78 36.89 10.80
CA ILE A 74 10.07 37.41 12.14
C ILE A 74 9.58 38.86 12.29
N PRO A 75 9.20 39.29 13.52
CA PRO A 75 8.86 40.68 13.77
C PRO A 75 10.02 41.62 13.42
N GLN A 76 9.69 42.83 12.96
CA GLN A 76 10.69 43.88 12.77
C GLN A 76 11.38 44.18 14.11
N LEU A 77 12.71 44.17 14.11
CA LEU A 77 13.49 44.46 15.31
C LEU A 77 13.29 45.89 15.78
N TYR A 78 13.31 46.06 17.10
CA TYR A 78 13.32 47.37 17.72
C TYR A 78 14.69 48.02 17.54
N ASP A 79 14.71 49.34 17.29
CA ASP A 79 15.94 50.11 17.23
C ASP A 79 16.49 50.31 18.66
N PHE A 80 17.44 49.44 19.06
CA PHE A 80 17.99 49.46 20.41
C PHE A 80 18.85 50.70 20.68
N GLU A 81 19.38 51.38 19.66
CA GLU A 81 20.18 52.59 19.87
C GLU A 81 19.34 53.75 20.43
N SER A 82 18.04 53.75 20.13
CA SER A 82 17.06 54.71 20.65
C SER A 82 16.80 54.59 22.16
N ILE A 83 17.30 53.55 22.83
CA ILE A 83 17.06 53.30 24.26
C ILE A 83 18.01 54.13 25.12
N LEU A 84 17.47 55.14 25.81
CA LEU A 84 18.23 55.99 26.72
C LEU A 84 18.35 55.33 28.11
N ILE A 85 19.58 54.95 28.48
CA ILE A 85 19.92 54.49 29.84
C ILE A 85 20.66 55.62 30.53
N LYS A 86 20.04 56.22 31.56
CA LYS A 86 20.66 57.30 32.34
C LYS A 86 21.63 56.71 33.38
N PRO A 87 22.85 57.28 33.54
CA PRO A 87 23.78 56.84 34.58
C PRO A 87 23.15 57.00 35.98
N SER A 88 23.34 56.02 36.86
CA SER A 88 22.83 56.13 38.23
C SER A 88 23.61 57.21 38.99
N THR A 89 22.93 58.27 39.42
CA THR A 89 23.49 59.29 40.31
C THR A 89 22.99 59.08 41.73
N ARG A 90 23.63 59.73 42.72
CA ARG A 90 23.31 59.58 44.16
C ARG A 90 21.82 59.82 44.53
N GLN A 91 21.00 60.37 43.64
CA GLN A 91 19.57 60.63 43.85
C GLN A 91 18.62 59.72 43.05
N THR A 92 19.08 58.97 42.04
CA THR A 92 18.24 58.06 41.24
C THR A 92 18.85 56.66 41.15
N THR A 93 18.34 55.76 41.98
CA THR A 93 18.82 54.37 42.10
C THR A 93 18.09 53.36 41.21
N LYS A 94 17.06 53.76 40.45
CA LYS A 94 16.24 52.84 39.63
C LYS A 94 16.18 53.27 38.17
N CYS A 95 16.53 52.34 37.27
CA CYS A 95 16.43 52.52 35.82
C CYS A 95 14.95 52.54 35.38
N ASP A 96 14.61 53.50 34.52
CA ASP A 96 13.27 53.67 33.94
C ASP A 96 13.27 53.63 32.40
N CYS A 97 14.26 52.96 31.82
CA CYS A 97 14.29 52.73 30.38
C CYS A 97 13.12 51.81 29.95
N ILE A 98 12.85 51.78 28.65
CA ILE A 98 11.73 51.02 28.08
C ILE A 98 11.78 49.53 28.46
N ILE A 99 12.97 48.92 28.54
CA ILE A 99 13.16 47.52 28.95
C ILE A 99 12.71 47.32 30.40
N CYS A 100 13.10 48.22 31.29
CA CYS A 100 12.71 48.19 32.70
C CYS A 100 11.20 48.44 32.88
N GLN A 101 10.59 49.26 32.03
CA GLN A 101 9.13 49.49 32.04
C GLN A 101 8.37 48.22 31.60
N ILE A 102 8.81 47.57 30.51
CA ILE A 102 8.24 46.31 30.03
C ILE A 102 8.42 45.19 31.07
N SER A 103 9.55 45.14 31.78
CA SER A 103 9.74 44.11 32.81
C SER A 103 8.73 44.23 33.96
N LYS A 104 8.25 45.45 34.25
CA LYS A 104 7.36 45.78 35.37
C LYS A 104 5.87 45.60 35.06
N THR A 105 5.45 45.48 33.80
CA THR A 105 4.02 45.31 33.45
C THR A 105 3.45 43.99 34.01
N LYS A 106 2.39 44.04 34.83
CA LYS A 106 1.75 42.84 35.40
C LYS A 106 0.49 42.46 34.59
N GLY A 107 0.35 41.19 34.23
CA GLY A 107 -0.87 40.65 33.61
C GLY A 107 -1.30 41.39 32.34
N LYS A 108 -2.55 41.88 32.30
CA LYS A 108 -3.14 42.68 31.19
C LYS A 108 -2.72 44.16 31.20
N GLY A 109 -1.63 44.53 31.86
CA GLY A 109 -1.13 45.92 31.87
C GLY A 109 -0.74 46.38 30.46
N LYS A 110 -1.09 47.63 30.12
CA LYS A 110 -0.83 48.22 28.80
C LYS A 110 0.66 48.15 28.45
N HIS A 111 0.96 47.75 27.22
CA HIS A 111 2.35 47.68 26.76
C HIS A 111 2.91 49.11 26.61
N PRO A 112 4.17 49.38 26.97
CA PRO A 112 4.75 50.73 26.81
C PRO A 112 4.77 51.27 25.37
N PHE A 113 4.58 50.40 24.37
CA PHE A 113 4.45 50.76 22.95
C PHE A 113 2.99 50.87 22.47
N GLU A 114 2.01 50.53 23.29
CA GLU A 114 0.62 50.88 22.98
C GLU A 114 0.50 52.39 23.08
N LYS A 115 0.54 53.06 21.92
CA LYS A 115 0.21 54.47 21.83
C LYS A 115 -1.17 54.66 22.46
N PRO A 116 -1.40 55.75 23.24
CA PRO A 116 -2.74 56.12 23.63
C PRO A 116 -3.54 56.22 22.35
N SER A 117 -4.62 55.45 22.21
CA SER A 117 -5.52 55.57 21.08
C SER A 117 -6.02 57.00 21.04
N GLN A 118 -5.53 57.77 20.06
CA GLN A 118 -6.10 59.06 19.68
C GLN A 118 -7.47 58.80 19.04
N GLN A 119 -8.50 58.67 19.88
CA GLN A 119 -9.71 59.46 19.62
C GLN A 119 -9.46 60.78 20.37
N GLU A 120 -8.88 61.67 19.58
CA GLU A 120 -8.36 63.02 19.82
C GLU A 120 -9.53 63.95 20.23
N VAL A 121 -9.44 65.00 21.05
CA VAL A 121 -8.50 66.14 21.16
C VAL A 121 -8.85 66.89 22.48
N GLN A 122 -8.05 67.87 22.91
CA GLN A 122 -8.62 69.03 23.61
C GLN A 122 -9.94 69.47 22.91
N LYS A 123 -11.08 69.73 23.56
CA LYS A 123 -11.53 69.46 24.93
C LYS A 123 -13.04 69.80 24.93
N GLU A 124 -13.93 68.81 24.90
CA GLU A 124 -15.36 69.05 25.17
C GLU A 124 -15.92 67.95 26.08
N GLU A 125 -16.63 68.36 27.11
CA GLU A 125 -17.18 67.51 28.17
C GLU A 125 -18.24 66.55 27.61
N ILE A 126 -17.90 65.27 27.41
CA ILE A 126 -18.89 64.25 27.09
C ILE A 126 -19.59 63.84 28.39
N SER A 127 -20.85 64.27 28.52
CA SER A 127 -21.73 63.91 29.62
C SER A 127 -21.90 62.38 29.69
N PHE A 128 -21.65 61.79 30.86
CA PHE A 128 -22.04 60.40 31.10
C PHE A 128 -23.55 60.25 30.90
N GLU A 129 -23.94 59.50 29.87
CA GLU A 129 -25.33 59.21 29.56
C GLU A 129 -25.95 58.44 30.73
N LYS A 130 -26.72 59.13 31.59
CA LYS A 130 -27.34 58.50 32.76
C LYS A 130 -28.40 57.53 32.29
N ARG A 131 -28.20 56.23 32.50
CA ARG A 131 -29.20 55.20 32.22
C ARG A 131 -29.96 54.81 33.47
N CYS A 132 -31.23 54.47 33.29
CA CYS A 132 -32.07 53.89 34.31
C CYS A 132 -31.46 52.57 34.77
N THR A 133 -31.20 52.42 36.06
CA THR A 133 -30.66 51.17 36.61
C THR A 133 -31.64 50.00 36.52
N LYS A 134 -32.94 50.28 36.39
CA LYS A 134 -33.99 49.26 36.30
C LYS A 134 -34.27 48.79 34.87
N CYS A 135 -34.49 49.70 33.94
CA CYS A 135 -34.82 49.35 32.55
C CYS A 135 -33.71 49.62 31.53
N LEU A 136 -32.60 50.25 31.93
CA LEU A 136 -31.45 50.59 31.08
C LEU A 136 -31.73 51.64 29.98
N SER A 137 -32.91 52.25 29.96
CA SER A 137 -33.21 53.40 29.09
C SER A 137 -32.40 54.62 29.52
N VAL A 138 -32.05 55.47 28.56
CA VAL A 138 -31.41 56.76 28.83
C VAL A 138 -32.38 57.69 29.56
N ILE A 139 -31.93 58.28 30.67
CA ILE A 139 -32.69 59.24 31.48
C ILE A 139 -32.09 60.64 31.25
N ALA A 140 -32.90 61.50 30.62
CA ALA A 140 -32.62 62.93 30.55
C ALA A 140 -33.92 63.74 30.76
N ARG A 141 -33.77 65.03 31.07
CA ARG A 141 -34.90 65.93 31.34
C ARG A 141 -35.76 66.05 30.07
N GLY A 142 -37.06 65.75 30.17
CA GLY A 142 -38.01 65.79 29.05
C GLY A 142 -38.16 64.49 28.24
N LEU A 143 -37.35 63.47 28.51
CA LEU A 143 -37.49 62.17 27.83
C LEU A 143 -38.54 61.28 28.50
N PRO A 144 -39.47 60.68 27.73
CA PRO A 144 -40.45 59.76 28.28
C PRO A 144 -39.76 58.49 28.79
N HIS A 145 -39.96 58.19 30.07
CA HIS A 145 -39.34 57.03 30.73
C HIS A 145 -40.43 56.03 31.16
N ASN A 146 -40.61 55.00 30.34
CA ASN A 146 -41.53 53.89 30.65
C ASN A 146 -40.76 52.72 31.27
N CYS A 147 -40.61 52.75 32.59
CA CYS A 147 -39.76 51.81 33.32
C CYS A 147 -40.46 50.46 33.56
N LYS A 148 -40.62 49.65 32.51
CA LYS A 148 -41.18 48.30 32.57
C LYS A 148 -40.13 47.24 32.23
N GLU A 149 -40.36 46.00 32.67
CA GLU A 149 -39.45 44.88 32.36
C GLU A 149 -39.35 44.59 30.86
N ALA A 150 -40.43 44.77 30.10
CA ALA A 150 -40.40 44.60 28.65
C ALA A 150 -39.39 45.55 28.01
N THR A 151 -39.41 46.83 28.42
CA THR A 151 -38.45 47.85 27.98
C THR A 151 -37.01 47.49 28.38
N ARG A 152 -36.82 46.90 29.56
CA ARG A 152 -35.50 46.38 29.96
C ARG A 152 -34.98 45.30 29.02
N ARG A 153 -35.83 44.34 28.66
CA ARG A 153 -35.47 43.21 27.79
C ARG A 153 -35.13 43.69 26.39
N GLU A 154 -35.86 44.67 25.86
CA GLU A 154 -35.56 45.31 24.57
C GLU A 154 -34.24 46.08 24.59
N ASN A 155 -33.97 46.86 25.64
CA ASN A 155 -32.70 47.57 25.78
C ASN A 155 -31.51 46.60 25.91
N LEU A 156 -31.67 45.49 26.63
CA LEU A 156 -30.65 44.43 26.69
C LEU A 156 -30.40 43.79 25.32
N LYS A 157 -31.44 43.57 24.53
CA LYS A 157 -31.31 43.08 23.15
C LYS A 157 -30.52 44.07 22.28
N ALA A 158 -30.81 45.36 22.39
CA ALA A 158 -30.08 46.40 21.67
C ALA A 158 -28.59 46.45 22.08
N LEU A 159 -28.31 46.32 23.37
CA LEU A 159 -26.92 46.27 23.88
C LEU A 159 -26.18 45.01 23.39
N ALA A 160 -26.83 43.85 23.39
CA ALA A 160 -26.24 42.60 22.88
C ALA A 160 -25.94 42.66 21.38
N LEU A 161 -26.77 43.35 20.59
CA LEU A 161 -26.51 43.58 19.16
C LEU A 161 -25.34 44.54 18.91
N ALA A 162 -25.10 45.48 19.83
CA ALA A 162 -23.98 46.42 19.74
C ALA A 162 -22.62 45.80 20.13
N ASP A 163 -22.62 44.73 20.94
CA ASP A 163 -21.43 43.95 21.29
C ASP A 163 -21.65 42.45 21.04
N PRO A 164 -21.47 41.99 19.78
CA PRO A 164 -21.72 40.60 19.41
C PRO A 164 -20.84 39.59 20.17
N LEU A 165 -19.58 39.93 20.42
CA LEU A 165 -18.65 39.06 21.11
C LEU A 165 -19.03 38.90 22.60
N GLY A 166 -19.37 40.01 23.27
CA GLY A 166 -19.89 39.97 24.63
C GLY A 166 -21.20 39.19 24.72
N ALA A 167 -22.09 39.35 23.74
CA ALA A 167 -23.33 38.60 23.66
C ALA A 167 -23.11 37.08 23.53
N GLU A 168 -22.17 36.65 22.69
CA GLU A 168 -21.80 35.23 22.52
C GLU A 168 -21.21 34.64 23.81
N GLN A 169 -20.35 35.40 24.49
CA GLN A 169 -19.76 34.97 25.77
C GLN A 169 -20.82 34.80 26.86
N ILE A 170 -21.75 35.74 26.96
CA ILE A 170 -22.89 35.66 27.89
C ILE A 170 -23.79 34.47 27.53
N ALA A 171 -24.07 34.23 26.25
CA ALA A 171 -24.86 33.09 25.80
C ALA A 171 -24.20 31.75 26.16
N SER A 172 -22.89 31.62 25.92
CA SER A 172 -22.10 30.45 26.31
C SER A 172 -22.15 30.20 27.81
N PHE A 173 -21.98 31.25 28.62
CA PHE A 173 -22.11 31.17 30.07
C PHE A 173 -23.51 30.68 30.48
N ILE A 174 -24.58 31.27 29.94
CA ILE A 174 -25.97 30.88 30.24
C ILE A 174 -26.20 29.39 29.90
N VAL A 175 -25.75 28.93 28.73
CA VAL A 175 -25.86 27.51 28.32
C VAL A 175 -25.11 26.61 29.29
N SER A 176 -23.90 26.97 29.70
CA SER A 176 -23.09 26.16 30.64
C SER A 176 -23.64 26.14 32.07
N SER A 177 -24.39 27.16 32.47
CA SER A 177 -24.86 27.37 33.85
C SER A 177 -26.26 26.80 34.13
N LYS A 178 -27.03 26.44 33.09
CA LYS A 178 -28.38 25.90 33.25
C LYS A 178 -28.35 24.40 33.49
N GLU A 179 -29.23 23.94 34.39
CA GLU A 179 -29.43 22.52 34.64
C GLU A 179 -29.98 21.82 33.39
N VAL A 180 -29.44 20.63 33.12
CA VAL A 180 -29.81 19.79 31.99
C VAL A 180 -31.00 18.92 32.39
N SER A 181 -32.06 18.95 31.58
CA SER A 181 -33.23 18.09 31.75
C SER A 181 -32.85 16.61 31.62
N SER A 182 -33.71 15.70 32.11
CA SER A 182 -33.48 14.25 32.08
C SER A 182 -33.26 13.67 30.67
N ASP A 183 -33.70 14.36 29.62
CA ASP A 183 -33.53 14.00 28.21
C ASP A 183 -32.25 14.58 27.57
N GLY A 184 -31.37 15.21 28.36
CA GLY A 184 -30.10 15.78 27.90
C GLY A 184 -30.23 17.16 27.26
N THR A 185 -31.36 17.85 27.44
CA THR A 185 -31.65 19.14 26.80
C THR A 185 -31.64 20.30 27.80
N ILE A 186 -31.34 21.49 27.31
CA ILE A 186 -31.41 22.76 28.05
C ILE A 186 -32.48 23.64 27.38
N LEU A 187 -33.46 24.08 28.16
CA LEU A 187 -34.49 24.99 27.68
C LEU A 187 -34.09 26.46 27.93
N ILE A 188 -33.98 27.25 26.87
CA ILE A 188 -33.69 28.69 26.91
C ILE A 188 -34.91 29.50 26.52
N SER A 189 -35.35 30.39 27.40
CA SER A 189 -36.50 31.26 27.15
C SER A 189 -36.23 32.21 25.98
N ARG A 190 -37.16 32.25 25.02
CA ARG A 190 -37.16 33.22 23.93
C ARG A 190 -37.85 34.52 24.37
N PHE A 191 -37.53 35.63 23.71
CA PHE A 191 -38.25 36.90 23.93
C PHE A 191 -39.75 36.77 23.62
N HIS A 192 -40.10 35.95 22.61
CA HIS A 192 -41.47 35.60 22.25
C HIS A 192 -41.58 34.11 21.91
N GLY A 193 -42.71 33.49 22.24
CA GLY A 193 -43.01 32.09 21.92
C GLY A 193 -42.47 31.07 22.90
N LYS A 194 -42.56 29.78 22.54
CA LYS A 194 -42.11 28.67 23.39
C LYS A 194 -40.58 28.70 23.59
N PRO A 195 -40.08 28.25 24.76
CA PRO A 195 -38.65 28.12 25.01
C PRO A 195 -37.95 27.30 23.91
N LEU A 196 -36.70 27.68 23.62
CA LEU A 196 -35.84 26.97 22.69
C LEU A 196 -35.14 25.81 23.41
N GLU A 197 -35.24 24.62 22.84
CA GLU A 197 -34.49 23.45 23.28
C GLU A 197 -33.10 23.43 22.64
N ILE A 198 -32.06 23.29 23.47
CA ILE A 198 -30.65 23.26 23.06
C ILE A 198 -29.98 22.02 23.66
N ARG A 199 -29.22 21.27 22.85
CA ARG A 199 -28.40 20.14 23.33
C ARG A 199 -26.92 20.54 23.30
N PRO A 200 -26.27 20.77 24.45
CA PRO A 200 -24.83 21.04 24.47
C PRO A 200 -24.05 19.79 24.07
N GLY A 201 -23.16 19.91 23.07
CA GLY A 201 -22.36 18.80 22.57
C GLY A 201 -21.37 18.29 23.60
N SER A 202 -21.33 16.97 23.82
CA SER A 202 -20.32 16.31 24.64
C SER A 202 -18.93 16.39 23.97
N ASN A 203 -17.90 16.56 24.80
CA ASN A 203 -16.50 16.76 24.43
C ASN A 203 -16.01 15.86 23.26
N ALA A 204 -15.57 16.50 22.17
CA ALA A 204 -14.47 16.10 21.27
C ALA A 204 -14.30 14.60 20.87
N THR A 205 -15.38 13.85 20.62
CA THR A 205 -15.28 12.51 19.98
C THR A 205 -16.34 12.19 18.94
N GLN A 206 -17.01 13.16 18.33
CA GLN A 206 -17.76 12.91 17.09
C GLN A 206 -17.50 13.98 16.04
N GLY A 207 -16.58 13.61 15.16
CA GLY A 207 -16.30 14.30 13.90
C GLY A 207 -15.68 13.38 12.84
N LEU A 208 -15.67 12.05 13.06
CA LEU A 208 -15.91 11.14 11.96
C LEU A 208 -17.42 10.98 11.95
N SER A 209 -18.08 11.50 10.92
CA SER A 209 -19.28 10.81 10.44
C SER A 209 -18.80 9.41 10.03
N SER A 210 -18.71 8.46 10.97
CA SER A 210 -18.35 7.10 10.61
C SER A 210 -19.60 6.49 10.02
N GLU A 211 -19.73 6.60 8.70
CA GLU A 211 -20.60 5.68 7.98
C GLU A 211 -20.33 4.27 8.51
N PRO A 212 -21.37 3.47 8.81
CA PRO A 212 -21.18 2.09 9.25
C PRO A 212 -20.29 1.36 8.24
N LEU A 213 -19.40 0.50 8.73
CA LEU A 213 -18.62 -0.40 7.89
C LEU A 213 -19.57 -1.14 6.95
N THR A 214 -19.30 -0.98 5.66
CA THR A 214 -20.09 -1.60 4.59
C THR A 214 -19.76 -3.09 4.48
N THR A 215 -20.60 -3.83 3.78
CA THR A 215 -20.34 -5.23 3.42
C THR A 215 -19.02 -5.35 2.67
N GLN A 216 -18.68 -4.37 1.83
CA GLN A 216 -17.40 -4.35 1.12
C GLN A 216 -16.22 -4.18 2.08
N ASP A 217 -16.32 -3.30 3.07
CA ASP A 217 -15.28 -3.15 4.11
C ASP A 217 -15.08 -4.45 4.87
N MET A 218 -16.18 -5.14 5.18
CA MET A 218 -16.14 -6.44 5.86
C MET A 218 -15.54 -7.56 4.97
N ILE A 219 -15.78 -7.54 3.66
CA ILE A 219 -15.12 -8.46 2.70
C ILE A 219 -13.62 -8.17 2.65
N ASN A 220 -13.21 -6.90 2.58
CA ASN A 220 -11.80 -6.51 2.61
C ASN A 220 -11.11 -6.97 3.90
N ILE A 221 -11.79 -6.85 5.05
CA ILE A 221 -11.31 -7.41 6.33
C ILE A 221 -11.20 -8.94 6.25
N GLN A 222 -12.19 -9.62 5.67
CA GLN A 222 -12.16 -11.07 5.51
C GLN A 222 -10.96 -11.53 4.68
N GLN A 223 -10.67 -10.86 3.56
CA GLN A 223 -9.54 -11.19 2.68
C GLN A 223 -8.19 -11.01 3.38
N ASN A 224 -8.08 -10.00 4.26
CA ASN A 224 -6.86 -9.71 5.01
C ASN A 224 -6.62 -10.65 6.20
N ILE A 225 -7.66 -10.93 6.97
CA ILE A 225 -7.56 -11.71 8.22
C ILE A 225 -7.79 -13.21 7.98
N GLY A 226 -8.47 -13.57 6.89
CA GLY A 226 -8.78 -14.95 6.56
C GLY A 226 -9.89 -15.56 7.42
N LEU A 227 -10.79 -14.78 8.01
CA LEU A 227 -11.93 -15.31 8.79
C LEU A 227 -12.93 -16.09 7.92
N SER A 228 -13.65 -17.04 8.53
CA SER A 228 -14.75 -17.76 7.87
C SER A 228 -16.00 -16.89 7.73
N ASN A 229 -16.96 -17.29 6.87
CA ASN A 229 -18.23 -16.55 6.73
C ASN A 229 -18.98 -16.46 8.06
N ASN A 230 -18.99 -17.57 8.81
CA ASN A 230 -19.54 -17.58 10.16
C ASN A 230 -18.72 -16.72 11.12
N GLY A 231 -17.39 -16.73 10.99
CA GLY A 231 -16.50 -15.85 11.75
C GLY A 231 -16.81 -14.36 11.50
N MET A 232 -16.99 -13.96 10.23
CA MET A 232 -17.35 -12.59 9.85
C MET A 232 -18.75 -12.21 10.33
N ARG A 233 -19.73 -13.11 10.26
CA ARG A 233 -21.08 -12.88 10.80
C ARG A 233 -21.06 -12.68 12.32
N LYS A 234 -20.28 -13.50 13.04
CA LYS A 234 -20.09 -13.35 14.49
C LYS A 234 -19.37 -12.05 14.82
N LEU A 235 -18.31 -11.70 14.08
CA LEU A 235 -17.58 -10.45 14.24
C LEU A 235 -18.49 -9.23 14.03
N GLY A 236 -19.23 -9.17 12.91
CA GLY A 236 -20.14 -8.07 12.64
C GLY A 236 -21.26 -7.94 13.68
N SER A 237 -21.76 -9.07 14.19
CA SER A 237 -22.75 -9.06 15.27
C SER A 237 -22.15 -8.57 16.59
N ALA A 238 -20.94 -9.02 16.94
CA ALA A 238 -20.23 -8.59 18.14
C ALA A 238 -19.91 -7.09 18.09
N LEU A 239 -19.43 -6.57 16.95
CA LEU A 239 -19.16 -5.14 16.76
C LEU A 239 -20.42 -4.28 16.98
N ASN A 240 -21.57 -4.74 16.50
CA ASN A 240 -22.84 -4.05 16.71
C ASN A 240 -23.41 -4.20 18.13
N GLN A 241 -22.96 -5.19 18.92
CA GLN A 241 -23.37 -5.38 20.32
C GLN A 241 -22.56 -4.52 21.29
N ILE A 242 -21.27 -4.30 21.03
CA ILE A 242 -20.37 -3.59 21.95
C ILE A 242 -20.50 -2.06 21.89
N SER A 243 -21.18 -1.53 20.89
CA SER A 243 -21.28 -0.09 20.65
C SER A 243 -22.74 0.38 20.65
N PRO A 244 -23.03 1.53 21.30
CA PRO A 244 -24.36 2.13 21.25
C PRO A 244 -24.72 2.66 19.85
N VAL A 245 -23.72 2.87 18.99
CA VAL A 245 -23.87 3.24 17.57
C VAL A 245 -23.60 2.01 16.72
N ARG A 246 -24.44 1.79 15.69
CA ARG A 246 -24.27 0.68 14.74
C ARG A 246 -22.95 0.84 13.97
N ILE A 247 -21.99 -0.04 14.24
CA ILE A 247 -20.66 -0.05 13.60
C ILE A 247 -20.70 -0.65 12.21
N VAL A 248 -21.47 -1.72 12.02
CA VAL A 248 -21.58 -2.45 10.74
C VAL A 248 -22.98 -2.26 10.18
N GLU A 249 -23.08 -2.03 8.87
CA GLU A 249 -24.31 -1.66 8.19
C GLU A 249 -25.53 -2.57 8.47
N ALA A 250 -26.73 -2.01 8.23
CA ALA A 250 -27.97 -2.76 8.34
C ALA A 250 -28.02 -3.94 7.36
N ASN A 251 -28.64 -5.05 7.78
CA ASN A 251 -28.78 -6.27 7.00
C ASN A 251 -27.45 -6.87 6.50
N PHE A 252 -26.33 -6.53 7.15
CA PHE A 252 -25.00 -7.05 6.81
C PHE A 252 -24.98 -8.56 6.57
N GLN A 253 -25.62 -9.37 7.43
CA GLN A 253 -25.59 -10.82 7.25
C GLN A 253 -26.21 -11.29 5.93
N GLN A 254 -27.28 -10.64 5.48
CA GLN A 254 -27.95 -10.93 4.21
C GLN A 254 -27.13 -10.40 3.03
N LYS A 255 -26.66 -9.15 3.11
CA LYS A 255 -25.82 -8.52 2.09
C LYS A 255 -24.50 -9.27 1.88
N PHE A 256 -23.86 -9.71 2.96
CA PHE A 256 -22.62 -10.48 2.93
C PHE A 256 -22.83 -11.88 2.34
N ALA A 257 -23.96 -12.53 2.64
CA ALA A 257 -24.32 -13.80 2.01
C ALA A 257 -24.59 -13.62 0.51
N ALA A 258 -25.32 -12.57 0.12
CA ALA A 258 -25.59 -12.24 -1.27
C ALA A 258 -24.30 -11.95 -2.05
N ALA A 259 -23.38 -11.19 -1.45
CA ALA A 259 -22.06 -10.88 -2.03
C ALA A 259 -21.21 -12.13 -2.29
N GLY A 260 -21.35 -13.18 -1.47
CA GLY A 260 -20.71 -14.48 -1.72
C GLY A 260 -21.32 -15.28 -2.89
N THR A 261 -22.41 -14.80 -3.50
CA THR A 261 -23.14 -15.51 -4.56
C THR A 261 -23.28 -14.72 -5.85
N THR A 262 -22.70 -13.52 -5.93
CA THR A 262 -22.83 -12.61 -7.08
C THR A 262 -22.41 -13.26 -8.39
N LEU A 263 -21.38 -14.10 -8.38
CA LEU A 263 -20.90 -14.78 -9.59
C LEU A 263 -21.55 -16.15 -9.86
N LYS A 264 -22.59 -16.55 -9.11
CA LYS A 264 -23.19 -17.89 -9.23
C LYS A 264 -23.61 -18.26 -10.65
N SER A 265 -24.14 -17.30 -11.42
CA SER A 265 -24.61 -17.52 -12.80
C SER A 265 -23.49 -17.81 -13.79
N PHE A 266 -22.24 -17.48 -13.47
CA PHE A 266 -21.09 -17.64 -14.37
C PHE A 266 -20.40 -19.00 -14.24
N PHE A 267 -20.76 -19.80 -13.24
CA PHE A 267 -20.08 -21.06 -12.94
C PHE A 267 -21.05 -22.24 -12.97
N THR A 268 -20.55 -23.35 -13.48
CA THR A 268 -21.26 -24.63 -13.49
C THR A 268 -20.32 -25.76 -13.06
N VAL A 269 -20.89 -26.94 -12.83
CA VAL A 269 -20.14 -28.16 -12.58
C VAL A 269 -20.44 -29.18 -13.67
N THR A 270 -19.38 -29.64 -14.34
CA THR A 270 -19.44 -30.73 -15.30
C THR A 270 -18.86 -31.98 -14.65
N THR A 271 -19.60 -33.08 -14.72
CA THR A 271 -19.11 -34.39 -14.30
C THR A 271 -18.68 -35.14 -15.54
N SER A 272 -17.38 -35.41 -15.69
CA SER A 272 -16.84 -36.11 -16.85
C SER A 272 -15.86 -37.19 -16.42
N GLN A 273 -15.68 -38.19 -17.29
CA GLN A 273 -14.59 -39.15 -17.15
C GLN A 273 -13.33 -38.54 -17.72
N LEU A 274 -12.24 -38.55 -16.95
CA LEU A 274 -10.95 -38.11 -17.45
C LEU A 274 -10.47 -39.06 -18.57
N PRO A 275 -10.00 -38.54 -19.72
CA PRO A 275 -9.65 -39.34 -20.90
C PRO A 275 -8.67 -40.50 -20.67
N GLU A 276 -7.78 -40.42 -19.66
CA GLU A 276 -6.73 -41.42 -19.43
C GLU A 276 -7.02 -42.40 -18.29
N SER A 277 -7.83 -42.00 -17.29
CA SER A 277 -8.02 -42.81 -16.08
C SER A 277 -9.40 -43.46 -15.98
N ASN A 278 -10.34 -43.09 -16.87
CA ASN A 278 -11.77 -43.41 -16.74
C ASN A 278 -12.37 -43.02 -15.38
N GLU A 279 -11.63 -42.26 -14.56
CA GLU A 279 -12.10 -41.79 -13.27
C GLU A 279 -13.04 -40.63 -13.50
N THR A 280 -14.24 -40.76 -12.93
CA THR A 280 -15.20 -39.67 -12.89
C THR A 280 -14.66 -38.54 -12.01
N ARG A 281 -14.64 -37.33 -12.56
CA ARG A 281 -14.24 -36.12 -11.85
C ARG A 281 -15.32 -35.04 -11.99
N HIS A 282 -15.40 -34.19 -10.97
CA HIS A 282 -16.24 -33.01 -10.98
C HIS A 282 -15.36 -31.80 -11.26
N ILE A 283 -15.62 -31.17 -12.41
CA ILE A 283 -14.90 -30.01 -12.88
C ILE A 283 -15.83 -28.82 -12.70
N VAL A 284 -15.47 -27.91 -11.79
CA VAL A 284 -16.15 -26.61 -11.70
C VAL A 284 -15.46 -25.68 -12.67
N HIS A 285 -16.22 -25.04 -13.55
CA HIS A 285 -15.66 -24.14 -14.55
C HIS A 285 -16.61 -22.98 -14.85
N CYS A 286 -16.02 -21.91 -15.39
CA CYS A 286 -16.75 -20.79 -15.94
C CYS A 286 -17.43 -21.21 -17.25
N THR A 287 -18.67 -20.76 -17.46
CA THR A 287 -19.45 -21.08 -18.66
C THR A 287 -19.10 -20.18 -19.84
N ASN A 288 -18.77 -18.91 -19.58
CA ASN A 288 -18.34 -17.95 -20.59
C ASN A 288 -17.34 -16.97 -19.96
N LEU A 289 -16.08 -17.06 -20.41
CA LEU A 289 -14.99 -16.21 -19.91
C LEU A 289 -15.12 -14.74 -20.33
N GLU A 290 -15.70 -14.46 -21.49
CA GLU A 290 -15.87 -13.11 -22.02
C GLU A 290 -16.89 -12.32 -21.20
N THR A 291 -18.06 -12.91 -20.93
CA THR A 291 -19.08 -12.26 -20.08
C THR A 291 -18.58 -12.08 -18.64
N LEU A 292 -17.82 -13.05 -18.13
CA LEU A 292 -17.17 -12.91 -16.81
C LEU A 292 -16.15 -11.76 -16.82
N LYS A 293 -15.31 -11.65 -17.86
CA LYS A 293 -14.36 -10.55 -18.05
C LYS A 293 -15.06 -9.21 -18.01
N GLU A 294 -16.12 -9.02 -18.81
CA GLU A 294 -16.88 -7.77 -18.87
C GLU A 294 -17.49 -7.39 -17.51
N ASN A 295 -18.03 -8.37 -16.79
CA ASN A 295 -18.54 -8.16 -15.44
C ASN A 295 -17.44 -7.67 -14.48
N ILE A 296 -16.23 -8.23 -14.57
CA ILE A 296 -15.08 -7.84 -13.74
C ILE A 296 -14.56 -6.45 -14.12
N VAL A 297 -14.45 -6.15 -15.41
CA VAL A 297 -14.02 -4.82 -15.89
C VAL A 297 -14.98 -3.75 -15.37
N SER A 298 -16.28 -4.00 -15.47
CA SER A 298 -17.33 -3.08 -15.00
C SER A 298 -17.30 -2.90 -13.48
N SER A 299 -17.24 -3.99 -12.72
CA SER A 299 -17.22 -3.94 -11.24
C SER A 299 -15.95 -3.31 -10.66
N ARG A 300 -14.80 -3.57 -11.26
CA ARG A 300 -13.51 -3.02 -10.82
C ARG A 300 -13.19 -1.64 -11.40
N GLY A 301 -13.99 -1.14 -12.35
CA GLY A 301 -13.74 0.14 -13.01
C GLY A 301 -12.42 0.18 -13.79
N LEU A 302 -12.03 -0.94 -14.41
CA LEU A 302 -10.76 -1.05 -15.14
C LEU A 302 -10.84 -0.33 -16.50
N GLN A 303 -9.73 0.28 -16.94
CA GLN A 303 -9.60 0.96 -18.23
C GLN A 303 -9.32 -0.03 -19.38
N ASN A 304 -9.44 0.41 -20.64
CA ASN A 304 -9.38 -0.45 -21.82
C ASN A 304 -7.99 -1.08 -22.14
N SER A 305 -6.88 -0.63 -21.54
CA SER A 305 -5.53 -1.18 -21.78
C SER A 305 -5.17 -2.31 -20.82
N ASN A 306 -5.92 -3.41 -20.88
CA ASN A 306 -5.64 -4.62 -20.09
C ASN A 306 -5.36 -5.82 -20.99
N PHE A 307 -4.57 -6.76 -20.48
CA PHE A 307 -4.44 -8.10 -21.05
C PHE A 307 -4.92 -9.15 -20.05
N LEU A 308 -5.31 -10.31 -20.58
CA LEU A 308 -5.73 -11.45 -19.77
C LEU A 308 -4.51 -12.30 -19.42
N LYS A 309 -4.34 -12.60 -18.14
CA LYS A 309 -3.36 -13.59 -17.68
C LYS A 309 -4.09 -14.85 -17.22
N LEU A 310 -3.87 -15.95 -17.92
CA LEU A 310 -4.36 -17.28 -17.57
C LEU A 310 -3.27 -18.04 -16.81
N GLY A 311 -3.48 -18.21 -15.50
CA GLY A 311 -2.63 -19.04 -14.66
C GLY A 311 -3.06 -20.50 -14.67
N ILE A 312 -2.19 -21.44 -15.05
CA ILE A 312 -2.48 -22.88 -15.03
C ILE A 312 -1.46 -23.56 -14.13
N ASP A 313 -1.95 -24.33 -13.14
CA ASP A 313 -1.09 -25.10 -12.24
C ASP A 313 -1.80 -26.34 -11.64
N GLY A 314 -1.04 -27.42 -11.47
CA GLY A 314 -1.44 -28.67 -10.84
C GLY A 314 -0.75 -28.95 -9.50
N GLY A 315 -0.78 -28.02 -8.56
CA GLY A 315 -0.31 -28.20 -7.19
C GLY A 315 -1.39 -28.53 -6.14
N GLY A 316 -0.97 -28.96 -4.95
CA GLY A 316 -1.82 -28.95 -3.74
C GLY A 316 -3.15 -29.72 -3.85
N SER A 317 -3.13 -30.88 -4.53
CA SER A 317 -4.28 -31.77 -4.78
C SER A 317 -5.35 -31.24 -5.74
N PHE A 318 -5.12 -30.13 -6.42
CA PHE A 318 -6.09 -29.55 -7.36
C PHE A 318 -5.40 -29.02 -8.59
N PHE A 319 -5.87 -29.45 -9.76
CA PHE A 319 -5.60 -28.74 -11.00
C PHE A 319 -6.46 -27.47 -11.04
N LYS A 320 -5.87 -26.32 -11.33
CA LYS A 320 -6.55 -25.03 -11.41
C LYS A 320 -6.17 -24.29 -12.67
N SER A 321 -7.18 -23.69 -13.28
CA SER A 321 -7.03 -22.59 -14.23
C SER A 321 -7.59 -21.33 -13.61
N SER A 322 -6.87 -20.23 -13.73
CA SER A 322 -7.14 -18.98 -13.04
C SER A 322 -6.99 -17.79 -13.97
N LEU A 323 -7.80 -16.75 -13.77
CA LEU A 323 -7.84 -15.57 -14.62
C LEU A 323 -7.49 -14.33 -13.80
N SER A 324 -6.61 -13.51 -14.34
CA SER A 324 -6.31 -12.16 -13.86
C SER A 324 -6.43 -11.17 -15.02
N LEU A 325 -7.01 -10.00 -14.76
CA LEU A 325 -7.00 -8.87 -15.70
C LEU A 325 -5.88 -7.94 -15.28
N ILE A 326 -4.86 -7.80 -16.11
CA ILE A 326 -3.66 -7.04 -15.79
C ILE A 326 -3.65 -5.78 -16.65
N SER A 327 -3.43 -4.62 -16.01
CA SER A 327 -3.25 -3.37 -16.77
C SER A 327 -1.84 -3.31 -17.32
N GLU A 328 -1.71 -2.88 -18.58
CA GLU A 328 -0.41 -2.77 -19.26
C GLU A 328 0.56 -1.82 -18.52
N HIS A 329 0.05 -0.89 -17.71
CA HIS A 329 0.86 0.08 -16.93
C HIS A 329 1.26 -0.41 -15.53
N GLU A 330 0.82 -1.60 -15.06
CA GLU A 330 1.17 -2.12 -13.72
C GLU A 330 2.69 -2.42 -13.54
N GLY A 331 3.49 -2.30 -14.61
CA GLY A 331 4.94 -2.49 -14.63
C GLY A 331 5.77 -1.19 -14.59
N GLU A 332 5.16 -0.01 -14.64
CA GLU A 332 5.90 1.26 -14.51
C GLU A 332 6.31 1.50 -13.05
N PRO A 333 7.53 2.00 -12.78
CA PRO A 333 7.95 2.33 -11.43
C PRO A 333 7.11 3.51 -10.93
N HIS A 334 6.00 3.21 -10.25
CA HIS A 334 5.31 4.22 -9.46
C HIS A 334 6.32 4.79 -8.47
N SER A 335 6.45 6.11 -8.48
CA SER A 335 7.16 6.89 -7.46
C SER A 335 6.81 6.32 -6.08
N PRO A 336 7.75 6.28 -5.11
CA PRO A 336 7.49 5.73 -3.80
C PRO A 336 6.29 6.48 -3.20
N VAL A 337 5.11 5.85 -3.26
CA VAL A 337 3.92 6.37 -2.61
C VAL A 337 4.31 6.47 -1.16
N GLN A 338 4.48 7.72 -0.71
CA GLN A 338 4.71 8.07 0.67
C GLN A 338 3.77 7.19 1.50
N LYS A 339 4.29 6.56 2.56
CA LYS A 339 3.53 5.76 3.53
C LYS A 339 2.50 6.64 4.26
N LYS A 340 1.55 7.24 3.55
CA LYS A 340 0.32 7.78 4.08
C LYS A 340 -0.61 6.60 4.30
N SER A 341 -1.06 6.47 5.54
CA SER A 341 -2.01 5.49 6.08
C SER A 341 -2.79 4.68 5.02
N LYS A 342 -2.43 3.39 4.86
CA LYS A 342 -3.08 2.36 4.04
C LYS A 342 -4.55 2.04 4.40
N LEU A 343 -5.24 2.90 5.15
CA LEU A 343 -6.53 2.54 5.74
C LEU A 343 -7.74 2.88 4.86
N ILE A 344 -7.64 3.72 3.83
CA ILE A 344 -8.82 4.16 3.07
C ILE A 344 -8.45 4.51 1.61
N THR A 345 -8.06 3.52 0.82
CA THR A 345 -8.19 3.60 -0.65
C THR A 345 -8.98 2.39 -1.11
N LYS A 346 -9.96 2.58 -2.00
CA LYS A 346 -10.88 1.53 -2.48
C LYS A 346 -10.19 0.31 -3.09
N ASP A 347 -8.90 0.41 -3.43
CA ASP A 347 -8.16 -0.64 -4.13
C ASP A 347 -6.92 -1.09 -3.34
N ASN A 348 -7.10 -2.06 -2.44
CA ASN A 348 -6.07 -2.48 -1.48
C ASN A 348 -5.04 -3.48 -2.07
N PHE A 349 -5.32 -4.06 -3.24
CA PHE A 349 -4.50 -5.11 -3.84
C PHE A 349 -4.20 -4.83 -5.32
N LYS A 350 -2.96 -5.14 -5.75
CA LYS A 350 -2.56 -5.12 -7.17
C LYS A 350 -3.35 -6.16 -7.97
N ASN A 351 -3.58 -5.94 -9.26
CA ASN A 351 -4.30 -6.92 -10.09
C ASN A 351 -3.49 -8.20 -10.32
N THR A 352 -2.17 -8.15 -10.19
CA THR A 352 -1.28 -9.33 -10.15
C THR A 352 -1.38 -10.13 -8.84
N SER A 353 -2.11 -9.65 -7.82
CA SER A 353 -2.21 -10.32 -6.52
C SER A 353 -3.13 -11.53 -6.58
N VAL A 354 -2.78 -12.58 -5.82
CA VAL A 354 -3.68 -13.72 -5.55
C VAL A 354 -5.04 -13.28 -5.01
N GLN A 355 -5.14 -12.11 -4.35
CA GLN A 355 -6.40 -11.58 -3.82
C GLN A 355 -7.37 -11.09 -4.91
N LYS A 356 -6.87 -10.79 -6.13
CA LYS A 356 -7.68 -10.38 -7.29
C LYS A 356 -7.78 -11.46 -8.38
N GLN A 357 -7.00 -12.53 -8.28
CA GLN A 357 -7.01 -13.66 -9.20
C GLN A 357 -8.23 -14.56 -8.97
N LEU A 358 -8.95 -14.88 -10.03
CA LEU A 358 -10.16 -15.71 -10.00
C LEU A 358 -9.85 -17.14 -10.44
N ILE A 359 -10.51 -18.13 -9.84
CA ILE A 359 -10.44 -19.52 -10.30
C ILE A 359 -11.51 -19.70 -11.38
N VAL A 360 -11.10 -19.91 -12.62
CA VAL A 360 -12.04 -20.11 -13.73
C VAL A 360 -12.30 -21.58 -14.04
N ALA A 361 -11.37 -22.48 -13.72
CA ALA A 361 -11.65 -23.91 -13.67
C ALA A 361 -10.88 -24.59 -12.53
N ILE A 362 -11.46 -25.63 -11.94
CA ILE A 362 -10.82 -26.43 -10.90
C ILE A 362 -11.31 -27.88 -10.92
N SER A 363 -10.38 -28.81 -10.70
CA SER A 363 -10.66 -30.23 -10.56
C SER A 363 -9.71 -30.88 -9.55
N GLU A 364 -10.26 -31.64 -8.61
CA GLU A 364 -9.46 -32.32 -7.56
C GLU A 364 -8.72 -33.54 -8.14
N ASN A 365 -7.47 -33.73 -7.71
CA ASN A 365 -6.62 -34.89 -8.05
C ASN A 365 -6.63 -35.23 -9.55
N THR A 366 -6.50 -34.21 -10.40
CA THR A 366 -6.43 -34.38 -11.85
C THR A 366 -4.98 -34.32 -12.30
N PRO A 367 -4.43 -35.38 -12.92
CA PRO A 367 -3.08 -35.37 -13.45
C PRO A 367 -2.89 -34.37 -14.59
N GLU A 368 -1.76 -33.67 -14.59
CA GLU A 368 -1.33 -32.77 -15.67
C GLU A 368 -0.81 -33.56 -16.86
N THR A 369 -1.73 -34.01 -17.69
CA THR A 369 -1.43 -34.66 -18.98
C THR A 369 -2.13 -33.89 -20.09
N TYR A 370 -1.62 -34.02 -21.32
CA TYR A 370 -2.18 -33.34 -22.48
C TYR A 370 -3.71 -33.50 -22.59
N PRO A 371 -4.28 -34.71 -22.60
CA PRO A 371 -5.72 -34.85 -22.78
C PRO A 371 -6.55 -34.31 -21.61
N ASN A 372 -6.07 -34.43 -20.36
CA ASN A 372 -6.80 -33.91 -19.19
C ASN A 372 -6.81 -32.38 -19.18
N VAL A 373 -5.65 -31.75 -19.42
CA VAL A 373 -5.54 -30.28 -19.46
C VAL A 373 -6.35 -29.75 -20.64
N LYS A 374 -6.26 -30.38 -21.82
CA LYS A 374 -7.07 -29.99 -22.99
C LYS A 374 -8.56 -30.07 -22.68
N HIS A 375 -9.03 -31.16 -22.07
CA HIS A 375 -10.44 -31.32 -21.73
C HIS A 375 -10.95 -30.18 -20.84
N ILE A 376 -10.18 -29.76 -19.83
CA ILE A 376 -10.56 -28.66 -18.95
C ILE A 376 -10.51 -27.30 -19.67
N LEU A 377 -9.51 -27.07 -20.53
CA LEU A 377 -9.41 -25.82 -21.30
C LEU A 377 -10.49 -25.71 -22.39
N ASP A 378 -10.90 -26.82 -22.99
CA ASP A 378 -12.02 -26.87 -23.94
C ASP A 378 -13.34 -26.45 -23.26
N LEU A 379 -13.58 -26.87 -22.01
CA LEU A 379 -14.74 -26.44 -21.22
C LEU A 379 -14.78 -24.93 -20.95
N LEU A 380 -13.62 -24.26 -21.04
CA LEU A 380 -13.49 -22.81 -20.90
C LEU A 380 -13.60 -22.06 -22.24
N GLN A 381 -13.76 -22.77 -23.37
CA GLN A 381 -13.79 -22.19 -24.72
C GLN A 381 -12.56 -21.31 -25.00
N ILE A 382 -11.39 -21.72 -24.48
CA ILE A 382 -10.20 -20.85 -24.44
C ILE A 382 -9.67 -20.44 -25.82
N ASN A 383 -10.00 -21.23 -26.85
CA ASN A 383 -9.62 -20.95 -28.23
C ASN A 383 -10.21 -19.62 -28.72
N GLU A 384 -11.48 -19.34 -28.40
CA GLU A 384 -12.15 -18.10 -28.80
C GLU A 384 -11.44 -16.90 -28.17
N ILE A 385 -11.19 -16.96 -26.85
CA ILE A 385 -10.46 -15.94 -26.09
C ILE A 385 -9.04 -15.73 -26.61
N SER A 386 -8.32 -16.81 -26.96
CA SER A 386 -6.94 -16.70 -27.48
C SER A 386 -6.84 -16.03 -28.86
N ILE A 387 -7.95 -15.94 -29.59
CA ILE A 387 -8.02 -15.26 -30.90
C ILE A 387 -8.48 -13.80 -30.73
N SER A 388 -9.47 -13.56 -29.87
CA SER A 388 -10.12 -12.25 -29.73
C SER A 388 -9.41 -11.31 -28.75
N GLU A 389 -8.67 -11.84 -27.79
CA GLU A 389 -8.08 -11.06 -26.69
C GLU A 389 -6.55 -11.20 -26.64
N LYS A 390 -5.89 -10.19 -26.06
CA LYS A 390 -4.48 -10.31 -25.69
C LYS A 390 -4.37 -11.22 -24.46
N LEU A 391 -4.05 -12.49 -24.70
CA LEU A 391 -3.96 -13.53 -23.69
C LEU A 391 -2.51 -13.94 -23.42
N VAL A 392 -2.14 -13.99 -22.16
CA VAL A 392 -0.85 -14.48 -21.67
C VAL A 392 -1.06 -15.68 -20.76
N ILE A 393 -0.24 -16.71 -20.93
CA ILE A 393 -0.31 -17.95 -20.16
C ILE A 393 0.84 -17.97 -19.16
N SER A 394 0.49 -18.11 -17.88
CA SER A 394 1.42 -18.20 -16.76
C SER A 394 1.33 -19.60 -16.17
N CYS A 395 2.35 -20.42 -16.38
CA CYS A 395 2.40 -21.81 -15.95
C CYS A 395 3.86 -22.23 -15.71
N ASP A 396 4.10 -23.40 -15.14
CA ASP A 396 5.46 -23.93 -15.04
C ASP A 396 5.97 -24.47 -16.40
N MET A 397 7.25 -24.85 -16.48
CA MET A 397 7.82 -25.30 -17.75
C MET A 397 7.19 -26.61 -18.26
N LYS A 398 6.77 -27.48 -17.34
CA LYS A 398 6.17 -28.77 -17.71
C LYS A 398 4.83 -28.52 -18.39
N LEU A 399 3.98 -27.68 -17.79
CA LEU A 399 2.72 -27.26 -18.37
C LEU A 399 2.92 -26.50 -19.66
N ALA A 400 3.94 -25.64 -19.79
CA ALA A 400 4.26 -24.98 -21.05
C ALA A 400 4.50 -25.97 -22.20
N ASN A 401 5.28 -27.04 -21.96
CA ASN A 401 5.46 -28.09 -22.98
C ASN A 401 4.13 -28.81 -23.28
N ILE A 402 3.35 -29.14 -22.25
CA ILE A 402 2.04 -29.79 -22.40
C ILE A 402 1.10 -28.94 -23.27
N VAL A 403 0.92 -27.66 -22.94
CA VAL A 403 -0.02 -26.79 -23.68
C VAL A 403 0.46 -26.47 -25.09
N CYS A 404 1.77 -26.50 -25.34
CA CYS A 404 2.34 -26.40 -26.68
C CYS A 404 2.35 -27.73 -27.46
N GLY A 405 1.95 -28.85 -26.84
CA GLY A 405 1.97 -30.17 -27.49
C GLY A 405 3.39 -30.74 -27.72
N ILE A 406 4.36 -30.29 -26.93
CA ILE A 406 5.77 -30.70 -26.96
C ILE A 406 6.01 -31.74 -25.86
N GLN A 407 6.87 -32.74 -26.11
CA GLN A 407 7.25 -33.71 -25.08
C GLN A 407 8.04 -33.09 -23.92
N SER A 408 8.28 -33.88 -22.87
CA SER A 408 8.94 -33.44 -21.63
C SER A 408 10.34 -32.84 -21.84
N HIS A 409 10.84 -32.15 -20.81
CA HIS A 409 12.19 -31.55 -20.81
C HIS A 409 13.36 -32.54 -20.85
N SER A 410 13.09 -33.85 -20.76
CA SER A 410 14.10 -34.89 -20.99
C SER A 410 14.22 -35.28 -22.47
N SER A 411 13.39 -34.71 -23.35
CA SER A 411 13.40 -34.97 -24.79
C SER A 411 14.59 -34.30 -25.50
N LYS A 412 14.75 -34.57 -26.80
CA LYS A 412 15.86 -34.02 -27.61
C LYS A 412 15.72 -32.51 -27.81
N HIS A 413 14.51 -31.98 -27.88
CA HIS A 413 14.22 -30.56 -28.05
C HIS A 413 13.38 -30.05 -26.87
N PRO A 414 13.99 -29.80 -25.70
CA PRO A 414 13.27 -29.65 -24.44
C PRO A 414 12.68 -28.26 -24.19
N CYS A 415 13.06 -27.27 -25.00
CA CYS A 415 12.64 -25.87 -24.87
C CYS A 415 11.32 -25.62 -25.62
N CYS A 416 10.35 -24.99 -24.94
CA CYS A 416 9.09 -24.57 -25.56
C CYS A 416 9.25 -23.32 -26.44
N TRP A 417 10.27 -22.49 -26.19
CA TRP A 417 10.46 -21.21 -26.89
C TRP A 417 11.30 -21.33 -28.16
N CYS A 418 12.24 -22.27 -28.22
CA CYS A 418 13.08 -22.49 -29.41
C CYS A 418 13.29 -23.98 -29.71
N ASN A 419 13.79 -24.27 -30.91
CA ASN A 419 14.01 -25.64 -31.37
C ASN A 419 15.40 -26.22 -31.06
N ILE A 420 16.16 -25.63 -30.13
CA ILE A 420 17.51 -26.10 -29.81
C ILE A 420 17.51 -27.55 -29.29
N GLY A 421 18.56 -28.29 -29.62
CA GLY A 421 18.79 -29.62 -29.08
C GLY A 421 19.30 -29.60 -27.64
N SER A 422 18.93 -30.58 -26.82
CA SER A 422 19.32 -30.73 -25.41
C SER A 422 20.83 -30.83 -25.18
N ALA A 423 21.60 -31.16 -26.22
CA ALA A 423 23.07 -31.22 -26.19
C ALA A 423 23.75 -29.86 -26.39
N HIS A 424 23.00 -28.82 -26.79
CA HIS A 424 23.53 -27.51 -27.19
C HIS A 424 22.80 -26.35 -26.51
N LEU A 425 22.33 -26.57 -25.28
CA LEU A 425 21.52 -25.61 -24.53
C LEU A 425 22.27 -24.31 -24.17
N GLU A 426 23.60 -24.28 -24.31
CA GLU A 426 24.42 -23.07 -24.25
C GLU A 426 24.11 -22.06 -25.38
N ASN A 427 23.56 -22.55 -26.51
CA ASN A 427 23.17 -21.77 -27.68
C ASN A 427 21.65 -21.55 -27.74
N CYS A 428 21.21 -20.61 -28.58
CA CYS A 428 19.80 -20.38 -28.87
C CYS A 428 19.44 -21.00 -30.23
N GLY A 429 18.33 -21.73 -30.28
CA GLY A 429 17.74 -22.20 -31.54
C GLY A 429 16.85 -21.14 -32.19
N GLN A 430 16.17 -21.51 -33.27
CA GLN A 430 15.13 -20.69 -33.87
C GLN A 430 13.91 -20.64 -32.96
N LEU A 431 13.35 -19.45 -32.76
CA LEU A 431 12.14 -19.28 -31.96
C LEU A 431 10.95 -20.01 -32.60
N ARG A 432 10.14 -20.65 -31.76
CA ARG A 432 8.95 -21.40 -32.16
C ARG A 432 7.75 -20.45 -32.26
N THR A 433 6.94 -20.64 -33.29
CA THR A 433 5.61 -20.03 -33.42
C THR A 433 4.51 -21.08 -33.28
N PHE A 434 3.29 -20.66 -32.95
CA PHE A 434 2.14 -21.57 -32.91
C PHE A 434 1.89 -22.25 -34.26
N GLY A 435 2.08 -21.54 -35.38
CA GLY A 435 1.97 -22.11 -36.72
C GLY A 435 3.04 -23.17 -36.99
N GLY A 436 4.28 -22.91 -36.56
CA GLY A 436 5.38 -23.87 -36.67
C GLY A 436 5.10 -25.18 -35.93
N ILE A 437 4.54 -25.10 -34.71
CA ILE A 437 4.10 -26.30 -33.97
C ILE A 437 3.00 -27.05 -34.73
N ARG A 438 1.98 -26.34 -35.22
CA ARG A 438 0.88 -26.98 -35.99
C ARG A 438 1.41 -27.72 -37.21
N ASP A 439 2.38 -27.14 -37.93
CA ASP A 439 2.97 -27.76 -39.11
C ASP A 439 3.87 -28.95 -38.78
N LEU A 440 4.65 -28.87 -37.70
CA LEU A 440 5.42 -30.00 -37.18
C LEU A 440 4.51 -31.14 -36.77
N TYR A 441 3.39 -30.86 -36.09
CA TYR A 441 2.40 -31.87 -35.74
C TYR A 441 1.78 -32.51 -36.98
N LYS A 442 1.40 -31.74 -38.01
CA LYS A 442 0.91 -32.30 -39.28
C LYS A 442 1.92 -33.24 -39.91
N LYS A 443 3.22 -32.91 -39.87
CA LYS A 443 4.30 -33.77 -40.37
C LYS A 443 4.45 -35.04 -39.52
N PHE A 444 4.36 -34.92 -38.19
CA PHE A 444 4.38 -36.07 -37.28
C PHE A 444 3.22 -37.04 -37.54
N VAL A 445 2.01 -36.52 -37.72
CA VAL A 445 0.83 -37.33 -38.08
C VAL A 445 1.02 -38.02 -39.43
N LYS A 446 1.50 -37.30 -40.44
CA LYS A 446 1.82 -37.89 -41.76
C LYS A 446 2.90 -38.96 -41.70
N SER A 447 3.76 -38.93 -40.69
CA SER A 447 4.79 -39.96 -40.48
C SER A 447 4.29 -41.22 -39.74
N GLY A 448 2.99 -41.28 -39.41
CA GLY A 448 2.37 -42.40 -38.72
C GLY A 448 2.40 -42.31 -37.19
N CYS A 449 2.66 -41.13 -36.63
CA CYS A 449 2.67 -40.87 -35.18
C CYS A 449 3.66 -41.74 -34.37
N ASP A 450 4.80 -42.13 -34.96
CA ASP A 450 5.80 -42.93 -34.25
C ASP A 450 6.53 -42.09 -33.18
N ALA A 451 6.17 -42.31 -31.92
CA ALA A 451 6.76 -41.63 -30.77
C ALA A 451 8.30 -41.73 -30.71
N LYS A 452 8.91 -42.79 -31.25
CA LYS A 452 10.39 -42.95 -31.30
C LYS A 452 11.06 -41.98 -32.26
N ARG A 453 10.31 -41.52 -33.27
CA ARG A 453 10.75 -40.57 -34.30
C ARG A 453 10.31 -39.14 -34.02
N SER A 454 9.59 -38.89 -32.92
CA SER A 454 9.17 -37.55 -32.48
C SER A 454 10.29 -36.51 -32.47
N LYS A 455 11.55 -36.92 -32.19
CA LYS A 455 12.73 -36.04 -32.26
C LYS A 455 12.97 -35.42 -33.66
N GLU A 456 12.57 -36.09 -34.73
CA GLU A 456 12.67 -35.60 -36.11
C GLU A 456 11.66 -34.46 -36.39
N PHE A 457 10.64 -34.35 -35.55
CA PHE A 457 9.60 -33.32 -35.57
C PHE A 457 9.73 -32.39 -34.37
N GLU A 458 10.96 -32.18 -33.90
CA GLU A 458 11.31 -31.32 -32.77
C GLU A 458 10.53 -31.64 -31.47
N ASN A 459 10.20 -32.92 -31.27
CA ASN A 459 9.42 -33.45 -30.16
C ASN A 459 7.98 -32.90 -30.05
N VAL A 460 7.43 -32.38 -31.15
CA VAL A 460 6.01 -32.03 -31.24
C VAL A 460 5.19 -33.29 -31.51
N VAL A 461 4.28 -33.61 -30.59
CA VAL A 461 3.45 -34.83 -30.63
C VAL A 461 1.95 -34.55 -30.52
N HIS A 462 1.57 -33.30 -30.22
CA HIS A 462 0.18 -32.85 -30.21
C HIS A 462 0.06 -31.45 -30.82
N LEU A 463 -1.18 -31.04 -31.09
CA LEU A 463 -1.48 -29.63 -31.42
C LEU A 463 -1.28 -28.75 -30.18
N PRO A 464 -0.95 -27.45 -30.35
CA PRO A 464 -1.06 -26.51 -29.24
C PRO A 464 -2.53 -26.39 -28.81
N MET A 465 -2.75 -26.25 -27.50
CA MET A 465 -4.10 -26.18 -26.92
C MET A 465 -4.81 -24.84 -27.14
N PHE A 466 -4.07 -23.83 -27.59
CA PHE A 466 -4.56 -22.48 -27.82
C PHE A 466 -4.59 -22.15 -29.31
N ALA A 467 -5.57 -21.36 -29.70
CA ALA A 467 -5.83 -21.01 -31.10
C ALA A 467 -5.14 -19.71 -31.55
N PHE A 468 -4.04 -19.31 -30.89
CA PHE A 468 -3.24 -18.15 -31.28
C PHE A 468 -2.88 -18.13 -32.78
N PRO A 469 -2.74 -16.94 -33.40
CA PRO A 469 -2.27 -16.77 -34.76
C PRO A 469 -0.96 -17.51 -35.08
N ASP A 470 -0.85 -18.03 -36.30
CA ASP A 470 0.30 -18.87 -36.70
C ASP A 470 1.66 -18.15 -36.62
N ARG A 471 1.68 -16.82 -36.77
CA ARG A 471 2.89 -15.98 -36.68
C ARG A 471 3.30 -15.66 -35.24
N GLU A 472 2.43 -15.87 -34.26
CA GLU A 472 2.69 -15.50 -32.88
C GLU A 472 3.76 -16.42 -32.28
N LEU A 473 4.74 -15.81 -31.63
CA LEU A 473 5.80 -16.53 -30.95
C LEU A 473 5.27 -17.15 -29.67
N ILE A 474 5.71 -18.37 -29.37
CA ILE A 474 5.41 -19.00 -28.07
C ILE A 474 5.92 -18.13 -26.91
N LEU A 475 7.02 -17.40 -27.12
CA LEU A 475 7.60 -16.50 -26.12
C LEU A 475 6.69 -15.32 -25.76
N GLU A 476 5.86 -14.85 -26.69
CA GLU A 476 4.91 -13.75 -26.45
C GLU A 476 3.72 -14.22 -25.62
N ALA A 477 3.17 -15.40 -25.96
CA ALA A 477 2.03 -15.97 -25.27
C ALA A 477 2.39 -16.64 -23.93
N ILE A 478 3.60 -17.20 -23.80
CA ILE A 478 4.09 -17.88 -22.60
C ILE A 478 5.41 -17.23 -22.15
N PRO A 479 5.36 -16.21 -21.28
CA PRO A 479 6.54 -15.51 -20.79
C PRO A 479 7.48 -16.41 -19.99
N PRO A 480 8.77 -16.05 -19.88
CA PRO A 480 9.71 -16.70 -18.97
C PRO A 480 9.22 -16.69 -17.51
N MET A 481 9.28 -17.85 -16.86
CA MET A 481 8.63 -18.14 -15.58
C MET A 481 9.59 -17.85 -14.42
N GLU A 482 9.62 -16.61 -13.95
CA GLU A 482 10.66 -16.14 -13.03
C GLU A 482 10.85 -17.00 -11.77
N LEU A 483 9.77 -17.50 -11.16
CA LEU A 483 9.88 -18.36 -9.97
C LEU A 483 10.54 -19.69 -10.33
N HIS A 484 10.05 -20.37 -11.37
CA HIS A 484 10.60 -21.69 -11.74
C HIS A 484 12.01 -21.62 -12.29
N LEU A 485 12.39 -20.51 -12.95
CA LEU A 485 13.77 -20.23 -13.36
C LEU A 485 14.67 -20.03 -12.15
N LEU A 486 14.27 -19.19 -11.18
CA LEU A 486 14.96 -19.00 -9.90
C LEU A 486 15.19 -20.33 -9.18
N LEU A 487 14.12 -21.11 -9.00
CA LEU A 487 14.17 -22.40 -8.33
C LEU A 487 15.13 -23.36 -9.04
N GLY A 488 15.06 -23.46 -10.37
CA GLY A 488 15.89 -24.42 -11.11
C GLY A 488 17.37 -24.09 -11.09
N VAL A 489 17.73 -22.84 -11.34
CA VAL A 489 19.13 -22.42 -11.39
C VAL A 489 19.78 -22.55 -10.01
N VAL A 490 19.12 -22.04 -8.96
CA VAL A 490 19.69 -22.08 -7.60
C VAL A 490 19.85 -23.52 -7.12
N ASN A 491 18.81 -24.35 -7.25
CA ASN A 491 18.90 -25.74 -6.79
C ASN A 491 19.95 -26.54 -7.57
N HIS A 492 20.10 -26.31 -8.88
CA HIS A 492 21.12 -26.99 -9.68
C HIS A 492 22.54 -26.62 -9.24
N LEU A 493 22.81 -25.33 -9.06
CA LEU A 493 24.14 -24.85 -8.65
C LEU A 493 24.45 -25.19 -7.19
N ILE A 494 23.47 -25.17 -6.28
CA ILE A 494 23.68 -25.60 -4.89
C ILE A 494 23.95 -27.10 -4.81
N LYS A 495 23.26 -27.92 -5.62
CA LYS A 495 23.56 -29.35 -5.69
C LYS A 495 25.02 -29.59 -6.10
N TYR A 496 25.52 -28.85 -7.10
CA TYR A 496 26.93 -28.91 -7.49
C TYR A 496 27.85 -28.41 -6.36
N LEU A 497 27.55 -27.27 -5.73
CA LEU A 497 28.32 -26.74 -4.59
C LEU A 497 28.44 -27.73 -3.43
N VAL A 498 27.36 -28.41 -3.09
CA VAL A 498 27.37 -29.43 -2.03
C VAL A 498 28.27 -30.62 -2.39
N GLN A 499 28.40 -30.96 -3.68
CA GLN A 499 29.28 -32.03 -4.14
C GLN A 499 30.76 -31.61 -4.07
N VAL A 500 31.11 -30.40 -4.54
CA VAL A 500 32.51 -29.94 -4.59
C VAL A 500 32.99 -29.31 -3.28
N PHE A 501 32.07 -28.87 -2.42
CA PHE A 501 32.36 -28.26 -1.13
C PHE A 501 31.29 -28.65 -0.09
N PRO A 502 31.42 -29.83 0.56
CA PRO A 502 30.40 -30.35 1.49
C PRO A 502 30.07 -29.43 2.68
N LYS A 503 31.00 -28.53 3.08
CA LYS A 503 30.77 -27.47 4.08
C LYS A 503 29.62 -26.52 3.70
N THR A 504 29.21 -26.48 2.43
CA THR A 504 27.99 -25.79 1.98
C THR A 504 26.76 -26.19 2.79
N LYS A 505 26.63 -27.46 3.20
CA LYS A 505 25.50 -27.92 4.05
C LYS A 505 25.49 -27.22 5.41
N GLN A 506 26.65 -27.15 6.06
CA GLN A 506 26.80 -26.47 7.35
C GLN A 506 26.50 -24.97 7.23
N TRP A 507 26.91 -24.35 6.12
CA TRP A 507 26.56 -22.96 5.84
C TRP A 507 25.05 -22.78 5.64
N LEU A 508 24.38 -23.64 4.86
CA LEU A 508 22.93 -23.61 4.70
C LEU A 508 22.20 -23.72 6.06
N ASP A 509 22.66 -24.62 6.93
CA ASP A 509 22.14 -24.78 8.29
C ASP A 509 22.34 -23.50 9.12
N SER A 510 23.52 -22.87 9.02
CA SER A 510 23.85 -21.62 9.74
C SER A 510 22.96 -20.44 9.34
N ILE A 511 22.43 -20.46 8.11
CA ILE A 511 21.48 -19.46 7.63
C ILE A 511 20.03 -19.95 7.76
N HIS A 512 19.76 -20.99 8.56
CA HIS A 512 18.43 -21.56 8.80
C HIS A 512 17.69 -21.93 7.52
N ILE A 513 18.38 -22.58 6.58
CA ILE A 513 17.76 -23.18 5.40
C ILE A 513 17.88 -24.69 5.53
N GLN A 514 16.74 -25.36 5.59
CA GLN A 514 16.66 -26.81 5.62
C GLN A 514 16.24 -27.30 4.25
N MET A 515 16.96 -28.30 3.70
CA MET A 515 16.52 -28.97 2.47
C MET A 515 15.20 -29.69 2.78
N GLN A 516 14.12 -29.31 2.11
CA GLN A 516 12.83 -29.93 2.38
C GLN A 516 12.82 -31.38 1.87
N PRO A 517 12.39 -32.37 2.68
CA PRO A 517 12.28 -33.75 2.23
C PRO A 517 11.21 -33.94 1.14
N PHE A 518 10.18 -33.09 1.13
CA PHE A 518 9.21 -33.01 0.03
C PHE A 518 9.80 -32.26 -1.18
N HIS A 519 9.50 -32.70 -2.40
CA HIS A 519 10.06 -32.18 -3.67
C HIS A 519 11.53 -32.52 -3.97
N GLY A 520 12.07 -33.60 -3.37
CA GLY A 520 13.39 -34.11 -3.75
C GLY A 520 14.58 -33.30 -3.21
N GLY A 521 14.41 -32.59 -2.10
CA GLY A 521 15.49 -31.80 -1.49
C GLY A 521 15.62 -30.36 -2.01
N HIS A 522 14.62 -29.85 -2.73
CA HIS A 522 14.66 -28.50 -3.30
C HIS A 522 14.26 -27.41 -2.30
N PHE A 523 14.83 -26.22 -2.47
CA PHE A 523 14.43 -25.01 -1.76
C PHE A 523 13.14 -24.42 -2.35
N ASN A 524 12.35 -23.75 -1.51
CA ASN A 524 11.27 -22.87 -2.00
C ASN A 524 11.83 -21.50 -2.44
N GLY A 525 10.99 -20.66 -3.06
CA GLY A 525 11.44 -19.38 -3.62
C GLY A 525 12.04 -18.41 -2.59
N LYS A 526 11.52 -18.38 -1.36
CA LYS A 526 12.06 -17.52 -0.29
C LYS A 526 13.45 -17.98 0.14
N ASP A 527 13.63 -19.29 0.27
CA ASP A 527 14.91 -19.88 0.63
C ASP A 527 15.94 -19.69 -0.48
N CYS A 528 15.56 -19.85 -1.76
CA CYS A 528 16.43 -19.50 -2.90
C CYS A 528 16.90 -18.04 -2.83
N MET A 529 16.01 -17.09 -2.58
CA MET A 529 16.40 -15.67 -2.43
C MET A 529 17.30 -15.42 -1.21
N LYS A 530 17.08 -16.15 -0.12
CA LYS A 530 17.93 -16.06 1.07
C LYS A 530 19.35 -16.58 0.80
N VAL A 531 19.47 -17.68 0.05
CA VAL A 531 20.76 -18.18 -0.45
C VAL A 531 21.46 -17.12 -1.29
N LEU A 532 20.77 -16.56 -2.30
CA LEU A 532 21.36 -15.57 -3.20
C LEU A 532 21.84 -14.31 -2.48
N ARG A 533 21.08 -13.81 -1.50
CA ARG A 533 21.45 -12.63 -0.71
C ARG A 533 22.68 -12.83 0.18
N LYS A 534 22.99 -14.09 0.54
CA LYS A 534 24.10 -14.43 1.44
C LYS A 534 25.24 -15.14 0.73
N ILE A 535 25.18 -15.30 -0.59
CA ILE A 535 26.15 -16.12 -1.32
C ILE A 535 27.59 -15.59 -1.21
N GLU A 536 27.76 -14.28 -1.00
CA GLU A 536 29.07 -13.68 -0.75
C GLU A 536 29.72 -14.19 0.53
N GLU A 537 28.94 -14.44 1.60
CA GLU A 537 29.44 -15.04 2.85
C GLU A 537 30.07 -16.42 2.57
N LEU A 538 29.38 -17.25 1.77
CA LEU A 538 29.90 -18.56 1.36
C LEU A 538 31.11 -18.43 0.44
N MET A 539 31.09 -17.47 -0.49
CA MET A 539 32.20 -17.24 -1.41
C MET A 539 33.50 -16.92 -0.65
N GLN A 540 33.45 -16.07 0.38
CA GLN A 540 34.62 -15.77 1.22
C GLN A 540 35.15 -17.02 1.92
N LEU A 541 34.25 -17.89 2.42
CA LEU A 541 34.65 -19.17 3.01
C LEU A 541 35.35 -20.07 1.99
N THR A 542 34.83 -20.17 0.75
CA THR A 542 35.46 -20.97 -0.31
C THR A 542 36.84 -20.45 -0.71
N ILE A 543 37.06 -19.13 -0.68
CA ILE A 543 38.36 -18.50 -0.95
C ILE A 543 39.35 -18.81 0.18
N ALA A 544 38.94 -18.62 1.44
CA ALA A 544 39.78 -18.90 2.61
C ALA A 544 40.23 -20.37 2.66
N GLU A 545 39.34 -21.28 2.27
CA GLU A 545 39.58 -22.73 2.21
C GLU A 545 40.26 -23.18 0.91
N LYS A 546 40.61 -22.24 0.01
CA LYS A 546 41.26 -22.50 -1.28
C LYS A 546 40.51 -23.54 -2.14
N ALA A 547 39.18 -23.41 -2.21
CA ALA A 547 38.30 -24.27 -3.00
C ALA A 547 37.88 -23.56 -4.31
N PRO A 548 38.68 -23.59 -5.39
CA PRO A 548 38.46 -22.79 -6.59
C PRO A 548 37.17 -23.13 -7.33
N ASP A 549 36.80 -24.41 -7.42
CA ASP A 549 35.58 -24.82 -8.13
C ASP A 549 34.31 -24.38 -7.38
N ALA A 550 34.35 -24.43 -6.05
CA ALA A 550 33.29 -23.89 -5.20
C ALA A 550 33.20 -22.36 -5.29
N THR A 551 34.35 -21.68 -5.37
CA THR A 551 34.43 -20.22 -5.55
C THR A 551 33.77 -19.82 -6.88
N LYS A 552 34.08 -20.50 -7.98
CA LYS A 552 33.45 -20.26 -9.29
C LYS A 552 31.94 -20.46 -9.25
N ALA A 553 31.46 -21.50 -8.55
CA ALA A 553 30.02 -21.74 -8.43
C ALA A 553 29.31 -20.68 -7.57
N CYS A 554 29.96 -20.18 -6.51
CA CYS A 554 29.46 -19.02 -5.77
C CYS A 554 29.44 -17.75 -6.63
N GLN A 555 30.44 -17.55 -7.48
CA GLN A 555 30.48 -16.43 -8.43
C GLN A 555 29.34 -16.51 -9.45
N ALA A 556 29.05 -17.70 -10.00
CA ALA A 556 27.90 -17.91 -10.89
C ALA A 556 26.57 -17.58 -10.18
N LEU A 557 26.36 -18.05 -8.94
CA LEU A 557 25.18 -17.70 -8.14
C LEU A 557 25.10 -16.20 -7.81
N SER A 558 26.24 -15.55 -7.55
CA SER A 558 26.31 -14.11 -7.35
C SER A 558 25.89 -13.33 -8.60
N SER A 559 26.41 -13.70 -9.78
CA SER A 559 25.96 -13.10 -11.05
C SER A 559 24.48 -13.41 -11.35
N PHE A 560 23.98 -14.59 -10.99
CA PHE A 560 22.55 -14.89 -11.12
C PHE A 560 21.68 -14.03 -10.20
N HIS A 561 22.13 -13.74 -8.97
CA HIS A 561 21.44 -12.81 -8.08
C HIS A 561 21.29 -11.43 -8.74
N GLN A 562 22.32 -10.96 -9.45
CA GLN A 562 22.23 -9.71 -10.21
C GLN A 562 21.17 -9.77 -11.31
N VAL A 563 21.07 -10.88 -12.06
CA VAL A 563 19.99 -11.09 -13.04
C VAL A 563 18.62 -10.98 -12.37
N VAL A 564 18.40 -11.69 -11.26
CA VAL A 564 17.12 -11.68 -10.53
C VAL A 564 16.75 -10.27 -10.08
N VAL A 565 17.69 -9.52 -9.50
CA VAL A 565 17.46 -8.13 -9.08
C VAL A 565 17.19 -7.21 -10.27
N SER A 566 17.84 -7.45 -11.41
CA SER A 566 17.77 -6.59 -12.58
C SER A 566 16.48 -6.72 -13.40
N CYS A 567 15.83 -7.89 -13.42
CA CYS A 567 14.72 -8.12 -14.35
C CYS A 567 13.64 -9.14 -13.96
N PHE A 568 13.78 -9.92 -12.87
CA PHE A 568 12.73 -10.89 -12.48
C PHE A 568 11.55 -10.19 -11.78
N GLY A 569 11.83 -9.25 -10.88
CA GLY A 569 10.82 -8.52 -10.11
C GLY A 569 10.09 -7.42 -10.89
N TYR A 570 9.56 -6.42 -10.19
CA TYR A 570 8.85 -5.26 -10.78
C TYR A 570 9.76 -4.10 -11.21
N THR A 571 11.07 -4.34 -11.22
CA THR A 571 12.08 -3.33 -11.58
C THR A 571 12.88 -3.87 -12.74
N LEU A 572 13.01 -3.06 -13.79
CA LEU A 572 13.89 -3.36 -14.92
C LEU A 572 15.07 -2.39 -14.86
N LEU A 573 16.28 -2.93 -14.64
CA LEU A 573 17.50 -2.14 -14.68
C LEU A 573 18.04 -2.06 -16.11
N PRO A 574 18.61 -0.93 -16.55
CA PRO A 574 19.05 -0.75 -17.94
C PRO A 574 20.21 -1.67 -18.36
N ASP A 575 21.00 -2.17 -17.40
CA ASP A 575 22.15 -3.05 -17.64
C ASP A 575 21.82 -4.55 -17.51
N TYR A 576 20.54 -4.93 -17.53
CA TYR A 576 20.09 -6.33 -17.38
C TYR A 576 20.75 -7.29 -18.38
N GLU A 577 20.96 -6.86 -19.64
CA GLU A 577 21.58 -7.67 -20.69
C GLU A 577 23.02 -8.04 -20.31
N ALA A 578 23.78 -7.07 -19.79
CA ALA A 578 25.14 -7.30 -19.31
C ALA A 578 25.14 -8.29 -18.12
N LYS A 579 24.19 -8.18 -17.19
CA LYS A 579 24.08 -9.14 -16.07
C LYS A 579 23.77 -10.56 -16.53
N ILE A 580 22.92 -10.72 -17.55
CA ILE A 580 22.59 -12.02 -18.14
C ILE A 580 23.83 -12.62 -18.82
N CYS A 581 24.57 -11.82 -19.59
CA CYS A 581 25.83 -12.23 -20.20
C CYS A 581 26.87 -12.65 -19.15
N ASP A 582 27.08 -11.85 -18.10
CA ASP A 582 27.99 -12.16 -17.01
C ASP A 582 27.62 -13.48 -16.32
N PHE A 583 26.32 -13.70 -16.08
CA PHE A 583 25.84 -14.95 -15.51
C PHE A 583 26.09 -16.15 -16.43
N LYS A 584 25.79 -16.02 -17.73
CA LYS A 584 26.06 -17.07 -18.72
C LYS A 584 27.55 -17.44 -18.73
N ASP A 585 28.44 -16.45 -18.81
CA ASP A 585 29.87 -16.67 -18.87
C ASP A 585 30.41 -17.34 -17.60
N ASN A 586 29.89 -16.97 -16.43
CA ASN A 586 30.28 -17.62 -15.17
C ASN A 586 29.71 -19.02 -15.02
N TYR A 587 28.49 -19.27 -15.50
CA TYR A 587 27.89 -20.61 -15.50
C TYR A 587 28.65 -21.57 -16.42
N LEU A 588 29.01 -21.14 -17.63
CA LEU A 588 29.70 -21.99 -18.62
C LEU A 588 31.14 -22.36 -18.23
N LYS A 589 31.74 -21.67 -17.25
CA LYS A 589 33.03 -22.05 -16.65
C LYS A 589 32.94 -23.23 -15.67
N LEU A 590 31.73 -23.65 -15.30
CA LEU A 590 31.49 -24.75 -14.37
C LEU A 590 31.37 -26.07 -15.12
N PRO A 591 31.86 -27.19 -14.55
CA PRO A 591 31.71 -28.53 -15.14
C PRO A 591 30.29 -29.10 -14.88
N VAL A 592 29.25 -28.34 -15.20
CA VAL A 592 27.84 -28.73 -15.05
C VAL A 592 27.10 -28.58 -16.37
N SER A 593 26.10 -29.42 -16.60
CA SER A 593 25.26 -29.32 -17.79
C SER A 593 24.40 -28.05 -17.77
N VAL A 594 24.21 -27.42 -18.93
CA VAL A 594 23.20 -26.36 -19.06
C VAL A 594 21.82 -26.98 -18.99
N THR A 595 21.03 -26.60 -18.00
CA THR A 595 19.64 -27.06 -17.84
C THR A 595 18.70 -26.24 -18.74
N PRO A 596 17.51 -26.74 -19.11
CA PRO A 596 16.50 -25.95 -19.85
C PRO A 596 16.15 -24.62 -19.17
N LYS A 597 16.20 -24.57 -17.84
CA LYS A 597 15.98 -23.36 -17.05
C LYS A 597 17.14 -22.37 -17.17
N ALA A 598 18.38 -22.84 -17.09
CA ALA A 598 19.55 -21.99 -17.34
C ALA A 598 19.56 -21.46 -18.78
N HIS A 599 19.25 -22.31 -19.76
CA HIS A 599 19.08 -21.91 -21.16
C HIS A 599 18.05 -20.79 -21.35
N ALA A 600 16.89 -20.90 -20.69
CA ALA A 600 15.87 -19.87 -20.74
C ALA A 600 16.34 -18.53 -20.16
N VAL A 601 17.12 -18.56 -19.08
CA VAL A 601 17.75 -17.35 -18.52
C VAL A 601 18.76 -16.74 -19.50
N PHE A 602 19.60 -17.56 -20.12
CA PHE A 602 20.64 -17.08 -21.05
C PHE A 602 20.08 -16.36 -22.26
N HIS A 603 18.93 -16.81 -22.78
CA HIS A 603 18.46 -16.40 -24.11
C HIS A 603 17.06 -15.79 -24.09
N HIS A 604 16.09 -16.45 -23.44
CA HIS A 604 14.67 -16.12 -23.59
C HIS A 604 14.21 -14.99 -22.68
N VAL A 605 14.86 -14.81 -21.51
CA VAL A 605 14.59 -13.66 -20.62
C VAL A 605 14.89 -12.34 -21.33
N GLN A 606 16.09 -12.20 -21.90
CA GLN A 606 16.46 -10.98 -22.62
C GLN A 606 15.62 -10.78 -23.90
N GLN A 607 15.31 -11.84 -24.65
CA GLN A 607 14.47 -11.75 -25.86
C GLN A 607 13.06 -11.24 -25.52
N PHE A 608 12.46 -11.76 -24.46
CA PHE A 608 11.15 -11.30 -23.99
C PHE A 608 11.18 -9.83 -23.55
N ILE A 609 12.16 -9.46 -22.72
CA ILE A 609 12.31 -8.07 -22.24
C ILE A 609 12.57 -7.12 -23.40
N HIS A 610 13.39 -7.51 -24.38
CA HIS A 610 13.66 -6.69 -25.55
C HIS A 610 12.39 -6.40 -26.36
N GLN A 611 11.49 -7.37 -26.47
CA GLN A 611 10.25 -7.25 -27.21
C GLN A 611 9.19 -6.44 -26.46
N HIS A 612 8.98 -6.72 -25.18
CA HIS A 612 7.88 -6.12 -24.41
C HIS A 612 8.29 -4.87 -23.61
N LYS A 613 9.60 -4.61 -23.48
CA LYS A 613 10.18 -3.49 -22.71
C LYS A 613 9.74 -3.44 -21.24
N VAL A 614 9.44 -4.60 -20.67
CA VAL A 614 8.96 -4.76 -19.29
C VAL A 614 9.69 -5.91 -18.60
N ASN A 615 9.70 -5.85 -17.27
CA ASN A 615 10.21 -6.91 -16.41
C ASN A 615 9.28 -8.15 -16.36
N LEU A 616 9.75 -9.25 -15.76
CA LEU A 616 8.96 -10.49 -15.65
C LEU A 616 7.91 -10.46 -14.52
N GLY A 617 8.01 -9.54 -13.56
CA GLY A 617 7.22 -9.57 -12.34
C GLY A 617 5.71 -9.48 -12.57
N VAL A 618 5.30 -8.79 -13.64
CA VAL A 618 3.88 -8.68 -14.04
C VAL A 618 3.32 -10.02 -14.55
N PHE A 619 4.15 -10.80 -15.23
CA PHE A 619 3.81 -12.09 -15.87
C PHE A 619 4.03 -13.30 -14.97
N SER A 620 4.69 -13.08 -13.82
CA SER A 620 5.02 -14.08 -12.83
C SER A 620 3.87 -15.04 -12.49
N GLU A 621 4.23 -16.31 -12.40
CA GLU A 621 3.39 -17.42 -11.97
C GLU A 621 3.25 -17.53 -10.44
N GLN A 622 3.96 -16.68 -9.67
CA GLN A 622 3.92 -16.71 -8.20
C GLN A 622 2.50 -16.55 -7.61
N ALA A 623 1.65 -15.75 -8.25
CA ALA A 623 0.27 -15.57 -7.79
C ALA A 623 -0.55 -16.86 -7.94
N THR A 624 -0.34 -17.58 -9.05
CA THR A 624 -0.93 -18.89 -9.31
C THR A 624 -0.45 -19.92 -8.29
N GLU A 625 0.85 -19.94 -7.95
CA GLU A 625 1.38 -20.83 -6.90
C GLU A 625 0.75 -20.51 -5.52
N ALA A 626 0.68 -19.22 -5.16
CA ALA A 626 0.06 -18.77 -3.91
C ALA A 626 -1.43 -19.12 -3.83
N LEU A 627 -2.10 -19.29 -4.98
CA LEU A 627 -3.51 -19.67 -5.07
C LEU A 627 -3.78 -21.02 -4.41
N HIS A 628 -2.84 -21.97 -4.44
CA HIS A 628 -3.02 -23.28 -3.82
C HIS A 628 -3.21 -23.19 -2.32
N SER A 629 -2.32 -22.46 -1.63
CA SER A 629 -2.42 -22.25 -0.18
C SER A 629 -3.64 -21.41 0.19
N ASN A 630 -3.90 -20.34 -0.56
CA ASN A 630 -5.03 -19.44 -0.32
C ASN A 630 -6.38 -20.15 -0.48
N PHE A 631 -6.55 -20.87 -1.60
CA PHE A 631 -7.77 -21.64 -1.86
C PHE A 631 -7.93 -22.83 -0.90
N LYS A 632 -6.85 -23.56 -0.56
CA LYS A 632 -6.94 -24.70 0.36
C LYS A 632 -7.54 -24.30 1.71
N THR A 633 -7.15 -23.14 2.25
CA THR A 633 -7.70 -22.58 3.49
C THR A 633 -9.20 -22.32 3.39
N HIS A 634 -9.65 -21.86 2.22
CA HIS A 634 -11.06 -21.62 1.94
C HIS A 634 -11.83 -22.94 1.78
N TRP A 635 -11.30 -23.88 0.98
CA TRP A 635 -11.88 -25.20 0.71
C TRP A 635 -12.10 -26.03 1.98
N GLN A 636 -11.23 -25.96 2.99
CA GLN A 636 -11.42 -26.70 4.26
C GLN A 636 -12.79 -26.45 4.91
N ARG A 637 -13.44 -25.32 4.62
CA ARG A 637 -14.76 -24.95 5.19
C ARG A 637 -15.93 -25.60 4.45
N PHE A 638 -15.74 -25.91 3.17
CA PHE A 638 -16.74 -26.52 2.30
C PHE A 638 -16.50 -28.02 2.09
N LYS A 639 -15.29 -28.49 2.40
CA LYS A 639 -14.82 -29.83 2.07
C LYS A 639 -15.82 -30.91 2.42
N ARG A 640 -16.08 -31.76 1.44
CA ARG A 640 -16.75 -33.05 1.56
C ARG A 640 -15.83 -34.12 0.99
N ASN A 641 -16.07 -35.37 1.35
CA ASN A 641 -15.40 -36.48 0.66
C ASN A 641 -15.86 -36.53 -0.80
N SER A 642 -14.99 -36.93 -1.72
CA SER A 642 -15.30 -36.99 -3.15
C SER A 642 -16.47 -37.92 -3.50
N THR A 643 -16.77 -38.89 -2.63
CA THR A 643 -17.89 -39.82 -2.77
C THR A 643 -19.21 -39.28 -2.20
N HIS A 644 -19.20 -38.12 -1.52
CA HIS A 644 -20.39 -37.57 -0.90
C HIS A 644 -21.32 -36.98 -1.98
N PRO A 645 -22.66 -37.19 -1.89
CA PRO A 645 -23.61 -36.65 -2.89
C PRO A 645 -23.50 -35.14 -3.12
N ASP A 646 -23.30 -34.38 -2.04
CA ASP A 646 -23.14 -32.92 -2.10
C ASP A 646 -21.72 -32.44 -2.48
N TYR A 647 -20.78 -33.32 -2.83
CA TYR A 647 -19.40 -32.90 -3.10
C TYR A 647 -19.34 -31.86 -4.22
N SER A 648 -20.00 -32.14 -5.35
CA SER A 648 -20.01 -31.29 -6.54
C SER A 648 -20.66 -29.93 -6.26
N SER A 649 -21.79 -29.92 -5.54
CA SER A 649 -22.50 -28.70 -5.16
C SER A 649 -21.72 -27.86 -4.16
N GLN A 650 -20.99 -28.48 -3.23
CA GLN A 650 -20.12 -27.79 -2.27
C GLN A 650 -18.86 -27.24 -2.93
N LEU A 651 -18.25 -27.97 -3.88
CA LEU A 651 -17.13 -27.46 -4.66
C LEU A 651 -17.54 -26.24 -5.49
N LEU A 652 -18.69 -26.31 -6.16
CA LEU A 652 -19.25 -25.16 -6.89
C LEU A 652 -19.51 -23.97 -5.96
N SER A 653 -20.17 -24.20 -4.82
CA SER A 653 -20.46 -23.14 -3.84
C SER A 653 -19.18 -22.50 -3.29
N CYS A 654 -18.14 -23.31 -3.06
CA CYS A 654 -16.83 -22.84 -2.62
C CYS A 654 -16.16 -21.94 -3.67
N VAL A 655 -16.17 -22.34 -4.95
CA VAL A 655 -15.56 -21.54 -6.03
C VAL A 655 -16.32 -20.23 -6.21
N VAL A 656 -17.66 -20.27 -6.18
CA VAL A 656 -18.50 -19.08 -6.29
C VAL A 656 -18.27 -18.11 -5.13
N ASP A 657 -18.26 -18.59 -3.87
CA ASP A 657 -17.98 -17.75 -2.69
C ASP A 657 -16.58 -17.16 -2.72
N TYR A 658 -15.59 -17.96 -3.12
CA TYR A 658 -14.21 -17.53 -3.25
C TYR A 658 -14.03 -16.44 -4.29
N ASN A 659 -14.59 -16.62 -5.49
CA ASN A 659 -14.47 -15.66 -6.59
C ASN A 659 -15.30 -14.40 -6.36
N SER A 660 -16.56 -14.53 -5.88
CA SER A 660 -17.47 -13.38 -5.74
C SER A 660 -16.93 -12.34 -4.75
N LYS A 661 -16.14 -12.78 -3.77
CA LYS A 661 -15.49 -11.87 -2.80
C LYS A 661 -14.29 -11.12 -3.34
N LYS A 662 -13.83 -11.42 -4.55
CA LYS A 662 -12.68 -10.76 -5.20
C LYS A 662 -13.11 -9.78 -6.29
N VAL A 663 -14.40 -9.62 -6.48
CA VAL A 663 -15.02 -8.72 -7.46
C VAL A 663 -15.37 -7.40 -6.79
#